data_AF-A0A081D6A6-F1
#
_entry.id   AF-A0A081D6A6-F1
#
_cell.length_a   1.000
_cell.length_b   1.000
_cell.length_c   1.000
_cell.angle_alpha   90.00
_cell.angle_beta   90.00
_cell.angle_gamma   90.00
#
_symmetry.space_group_name_H-M   'P 1'
#
loop_
_entity.id
_entity.type
_entity.pdbx_description
1 polymer ?
#
loop_
_entity_poly.entity_id
_entity_poly.type
_entity_poly.pdbx_seq_one_letter_code
_entity_poly.pdbx_strand_id
1 'polypeptide(L)'
;MLTTGHFQLEQLDQMHQLVLKYSHLIKGMPNYTSIHAGGILITEKPIHYYSATSLPPKGYRTVQFDMHIAEDAGIHKFDILAQRGLGKIRDSIEIIKYNQPDATIANLQTDVKKFMLDPEINNMISQAKCIGCFYIESPAMRMLLSKLATNDYIGLVAASSVIRPGVAQSGMMREFILRTRYPEKRKEAHPIMQEIMPETYGIMVYQEDVIKVAHYYAKLDLAEADVLRRGMSGKYRSREEFQKVEQKYFKNCIDIGHDPKQTQEIWNQIKSFAGYAFAKGHSASYAVESYQSLYLKRYFPLEYMVATLNNGGGFYRPELYVHEAKMCGATIESPCVNHSDIANTIKGTSIYLGYSYLKELEKKTMIRIIEARHLNGVFKSLEDFIDRVLISIDQLALLIRIDAFRFTGIDRYELLWHAHFKLDKSPQKYIQNKLFVTEHQEASIPKLHTTALEMAYEQIELLGFPLCSHFDLLLEPPQNHYGRTEMIAHHNKMILMYGYVVNIKTTHTAKGKRMQFGTFLDINGDFFDTVMFPPVASKISFRGSGIYKIYGKVVEEFDFFSIEVHNMHKADYIQDPRYAEENPPQTMQRLEKQSNLRDRRMGNGNGYRKLELPLEKIKIHQPRVSRKSSKTD
;
A
#
# COMPACT_ATOMS: atom_id res chain seq x y z
N MET A 1 14.31 15.32 13.92
CA MET A 1 15.11 14.84 15.07
C MET A 1 14.23 14.17 16.13
N LEU A 2 13.15 14.80 16.62
CA LEU A 2 12.27 14.16 17.63
C LEU A 2 11.42 13.00 17.07
N THR A 3 10.95 13.13 15.83
CA THR A 3 10.11 12.12 15.15
C THR A 3 10.78 10.77 14.94
N THR A 4 12.11 10.73 14.96
CA THR A 4 12.89 9.49 14.81
C THR A 4 13.13 8.79 16.14
N GLY A 5 12.73 9.40 17.29
CA GLY A 5 12.93 8.81 18.62
C GLY A 5 14.39 8.73 19.08
N HIS A 6 15.31 9.36 18.34
CA HIS A 6 16.75 9.34 18.61
C HIS A 6 17.22 10.75 18.92
N PHE A 7 17.26 11.09 20.20
CA PHE A 7 17.75 12.38 20.69
C PHE A 7 18.42 12.18 22.05
N GLN A 8 19.43 13.00 22.34
CA GLN A 8 19.99 13.13 23.68
C GLN A 8 19.34 14.35 24.32
N LEU A 9 18.62 14.17 25.43
CA LEU A 9 17.88 15.24 26.11
C LEU A 9 18.75 16.47 26.41
N GLU A 10 20.03 16.24 26.73
CA GLU A 10 21.03 17.26 27.04
C GLU A 10 21.47 18.11 25.83
N GLN A 11 21.30 17.58 24.61
CA GLN A 11 21.66 18.26 23.35
C GLN A 11 20.46 18.94 22.68
N LEU A 12 19.27 18.79 23.25
CA LEU A 12 18.05 19.39 22.73
C LEU A 12 17.92 20.84 23.21
N ASP A 13 17.51 21.73 22.31
CA ASP A 13 17.15 23.09 22.69
C ASP A 13 15.90 23.10 23.60
N GLN A 14 15.63 24.27 24.20
CA GLN A 14 14.51 24.46 25.11
C GLN A 14 13.16 24.10 24.49
N MET A 15 12.94 24.41 23.21
CA MET A 15 11.67 24.10 22.53
C MET A 15 11.47 22.59 22.41
N HIS A 16 12.51 21.86 22.02
CA HIS A 16 12.49 20.42 21.92
C HIS A 16 12.24 19.75 23.27
N GLN A 17 12.84 20.24 24.36
CA GLN A 17 12.59 19.74 25.72
C GLN A 17 11.14 19.99 26.18
N LEU A 18 10.60 21.18 25.90
CA LEU A 18 9.20 21.50 26.20
C LEU A 18 8.23 20.62 25.42
N VAL A 19 8.49 20.37 24.13
CA VAL A 19 7.71 19.45 23.30
C VAL A 19 7.67 18.07 23.94
N LEU A 20 8.82 17.53 24.38
CA LEU A 20 8.86 16.23 25.06
C LEU A 20 8.09 16.21 26.37
N LYS A 21 8.29 17.23 27.22
CA LYS A 21 7.57 17.36 28.49
C LYS A 21 6.06 17.37 28.29
N TYR A 22 5.55 18.24 27.42
CA TYR A 22 4.11 18.35 27.17
C TYR A 22 3.57 17.13 26.42
N SER A 23 4.34 16.52 25.52
CA SER A 23 3.95 15.27 24.85
C SER A 23 3.71 14.13 25.83
N HIS A 24 4.49 14.06 26.92
CA HIS A 24 4.30 13.06 27.96
C HIS A 24 3.04 13.34 28.78
N LEU A 25 2.75 14.61 29.08
CA LEU A 25 1.56 15.01 29.83
C LEU A 25 0.25 14.75 29.07
N ILE A 26 0.25 14.86 27.75
CA ILE A 26 -0.93 14.60 26.91
C ILE A 26 -1.00 13.16 26.39
N LYS A 27 -0.01 12.31 26.74
CA LYS A 27 0.04 10.91 26.28
C LYS A 27 -1.15 10.13 26.83
N GLY A 28 -1.92 9.52 25.95
CA GLY A 28 -3.10 8.72 26.31
C GLY A 28 -4.39 9.54 26.40
N MET A 29 -4.35 10.85 26.18
CA MET A 29 -5.56 11.65 26.03
C MET A 29 -6.28 11.29 24.71
N PRO A 30 -7.62 11.19 24.71
CA PRO A 30 -8.40 11.04 23.48
C PRO A 30 -8.18 12.22 22.53
N ASN A 31 -8.01 11.95 21.23
CA ASN A 31 -7.82 12.99 20.23
C ASN A 31 -9.18 13.56 19.75
N TYR A 32 -10.00 12.71 19.13
CA TYR A 32 -11.36 13.04 18.70
C TYR A 32 -12.19 11.77 18.59
N THR A 33 -13.51 11.91 18.56
CA THR A 33 -14.45 10.80 18.33
C THR A 33 -14.46 10.41 16.85
N SER A 34 -14.02 9.20 16.54
CA SER A 34 -14.04 8.64 15.19
C SER A 34 -15.02 7.47 15.09
N ILE A 35 -15.41 7.12 13.86
CA ILE A 35 -16.31 6.00 13.58
C ILE A 35 -15.50 4.71 13.46
N HIS A 36 -15.91 3.64 14.14
CA HIS A 36 -15.33 2.31 13.94
C HIS A 36 -15.58 1.86 12.50
N ALA A 37 -14.52 1.52 11.77
CA ALA A 37 -14.61 1.09 10.38
C ALA A 37 -15.32 -0.28 10.31
N GLY A 38 -16.63 -0.24 10.03
CA GLY A 38 -17.50 -1.42 9.89
C GLY A 38 -18.27 -1.83 11.13
N GLY A 39 -18.10 -1.14 12.27
CA GLY A 39 -18.77 -1.51 13.51
C GLY A 39 -20.24 -1.08 13.49
N ILE A 40 -21.14 -2.05 13.53
CA ILE A 40 -22.59 -1.84 13.52
C ILE A 40 -23.18 -2.49 14.77
N LEU A 41 -24.04 -1.74 15.45
CA LEU A 41 -24.78 -2.23 16.61
C LEU A 41 -26.20 -2.54 16.19
N ILE A 42 -26.69 -3.71 16.58
CA ILE A 42 -28.08 -4.12 16.41
C ILE A 42 -28.66 -4.30 17.79
N THR A 43 -29.63 -3.45 18.13
CA THR A 43 -30.28 -3.42 19.44
C THR A 43 -31.75 -3.84 19.31
N GLU A 44 -32.28 -4.52 20.33
CA GLU A 44 -33.71 -4.89 20.38
C GLU A 44 -34.61 -3.67 20.60
N LYS A 45 -34.14 -2.71 21.42
CA LYS A 45 -34.80 -1.43 21.66
C LYS A 45 -34.18 -0.33 20.81
N PRO A 46 -34.86 0.83 20.63
CA PRO A 46 -34.25 1.99 20.00
C PRO A 46 -32.92 2.35 20.66
N ILE A 47 -31.91 2.71 19.85
CA ILE A 47 -30.53 2.96 20.35
C ILE A 47 -30.46 4.00 21.47
N HIS A 48 -31.43 4.92 21.52
CA HIS A 48 -31.56 5.97 22.53
C HIS A 48 -31.86 5.45 23.95
N TYR A 49 -32.25 4.19 24.10
CA TYR A 49 -32.32 3.54 25.42
C TYR A 49 -30.93 3.26 26.02
N TYR A 50 -29.91 3.18 25.18
CA TYR A 50 -28.55 2.80 25.56
C TYR A 50 -27.58 3.98 25.50
N SER A 51 -27.73 4.88 24.52
CA SER A 51 -26.84 6.04 24.37
C SER A 51 -27.44 7.14 23.52
N ALA A 52 -26.98 8.37 23.76
CA ALA A 52 -27.15 9.47 22.82
C ALA A 52 -26.37 9.18 21.51
N THR A 53 -26.83 9.78 20.41
CA THR A 53 -26.19 9.60 19.09
C THR A 53 -25.71 10.91 18.51
N SER A 54 -24.60 10.86 17.78
CA SER A 54 -24.11 11.95 16.94
C SER A 54 -24.38 11.66 15.45
N LEU A 55 -24.52 12.69 14.62
CA LEU A 55 -24.68 12.56 13.17
C LEU A 55 -23.51 13.24 12.44
N PRO A 56 -22.43 12.51 12.11
CA PRO A 56 -21.30 13.03 11.35
C PRO A 56 -21.68 13.34 9.89
N PRO A 57 -20.87 14.13 9.15
CA PRO A 57 -21.15 14.54 7.76
C PRO A 57 -21.40 13.41 6.75
N LYS A 58 -20.94 12.19 7.06
CA LYS A 58 -21.21 10.99 6.24
C LYS A 58 -22.66 10.47 6.34
N GLY A 59 -23.47 11.02 7.25
CA GLY A 59 -24.91 10.72 7.36
C GLY A 59 -25.28 9.49 8.19
N TYR A 60 -24.32 8.82 8.84
CA TYR A 60 -24.57 7.64 9.69
C TYR A 60 -24.59 8.02 11.17
N ARG A 61 -25.65 7.67 11.91
CA ARG A 61 -25.71 7.91 13.36
C ARG A 61 -24.67 7.07 14.10
N THR A 62 -23.96 7.66 15.05
CA THR A 62 -22.91 7.00 15.84
C THR A 62 -23.22 7.09 17.33
N VAL A 63 -22.95 6.02 18.08
CA VAL A 63 -23.05 6.01 19.56
C VAL A 63 -21.84 6.66 20.22
N GLN A 64 -21.97 7.05 21.49
CA GLN A 64 -20.89 7.71 22.25
C GLN A 64 -19.95 6.75 22.97
N PHE A 65 -20.32 5.48 23.09
CA PHE A 65 -19.51 4.46 23.74
C PHE A 65 -18.71 3.64 22.73
N ASP A 66 -17.65 3.00 23.19
CA ASP A 66 -16.81 2.13 22.37
C ASP A 66 -17.34 0.68 22.30
N MET A 67 -16.63 -0.17 21.56
CA MET A 67 -16.97 -1.57 21.39
C MET A 67 -17.06 -2.36 22.71
N HIS A 68 -16.22 -2.05 23.70
CA HIS A 68 -16.17 -2.81 24.95
C HIS A 68 -17.40 -2.50 25.80
N ILE A 69 -17.76 -1.22 25.90
CA ILE A 69 -18.97 -0.81 26.62
C ILE A 69 -20.22 -1.39 25.93
N ALA A 70 -20.24 -1.49 24.59
CA ALA A 70 -21.33 -2.12 23.87
C ALA A 70 -21.52 -3.60 24.28
N GLU A 71 -20.41 -4.34 24.37
CA GLU A 71 -20.38 -5.74 24.79
C GLU A 71 -20.79 -5.90 26.26
N ASP A 72 -20.28 -5.05 27.15
CA ASP A 72 -20.64 -5.03 28.58
C ASP A 72 -22.14 -4.69 28.79
N ALA A 73 -22.70 -3.86 27.91
CA ALA A 73 -24.13 -3.53 27.89
C ALA A 73 -25.02 -4.63 27.26
N GLY A 74 -24.43 -5.75 26.83
CA GLY A 74 -25.14 -6.87 26.20
C GLY A 74 -25.65 -6.56 24.80
N ILE A 75 -25.08 -5.56 24.11
CA ILE A 75 -25.49 -5.17 22.76
C ILE A 75 -24.71 -5.99 21.73
N HIS A 76 -25.44 -6.58 20.79
CA HIS A 76 -24.82 -7.32 19.69
C HIS A 76 -24.13 -6.37 18.71
N LYS A 77 -22.81 -6.57 18.57
CA LYS A 77 -21.96 -5.89 17.60
C LYS A 77 -21.67 -6.80 16.41
N PHE A 78 -21.77 -6.24 15.22
CA PHE A 78 -21.35 -6.86 13.97
C PHE A 78 -20.30 -5.99 13.29
N ASP A 79 -19.28 -6.63 12.72
CA ASP A 79 -18.31 -5.96 11.86
C ASP A 79 -18.65 -6.23 10.39
N ILE A 80 -19.22 -5.23 9.72
CA ILE A 80 -19.43 -5.24 8.27
C ILE A 80 -18.26 -4.52 7.62
N LEU A 81 -17.26 -5.31 7.23
CA LEU A 81 -16.01 -4.79 6.69
C LEU A 81 -16.11 -4.62 5.17
N ALA A 82 -15.65 -3.46 4.69
CA ALA A 82 -15.41 -3.26 3.27
C ALA A 82 -14.02 -3.84 2.93
N GLN A 83 -14.01 -4.96 2.21
CA GLN A 83 -12.79 -5.61 1.79
C GLN A 83 -12.56 -5.42 0.29
N ARG A 84 -11.42 -4.79 -0.05
CA ARG A 84 -11.08 -4.49 -1.45
C ARG A 84 -10.95 -5.73 -2.32
N GLY A 85 -10.46 -6.86 -1.78
CA GLY A 85 -10.25 -8.08 -2.56
C GLY A 85 -11.55 -8.66 -3.15
N LEU A 86 -12.65 -8.65 -2.39
CA LEU A 86 -13.98 -8.99 -2.90
C LEU A 86 -14.46 -8.00 -3.98
N GLY A 87 -14.15 -6.71 -3.82
CA GLY A 87 -14.40 -5.69 -4.86
C GLY A 87 -13.67 -5.99 -6.17
N LYS A 88 -12.39 -6.38 -6.09
CA LYS A 88 -11.60 -6.81 -7.25
C LYS A 88 -12.24 -7.99 -7.96
N ILE A 89 -12.68 -8.99 -7.21
CA ILE A 89 -13.32 -10.19 -7.76
C ILE A 89 -14.60 -9.83 -8.52
N ARG A 90 -15.50 -9.04 -7.89
CA ARG A 90 -16.75 -8.58 -8.51
C ARG A 90 -16.45 -7.81 -9.80
N ASP A 91 -15.59 -6.81 -9.72
CA ASP A 91 -15.31 -5.92 -10.86
C ASP A 91 -14.59 -6.67 -11.99
N SER A 92 -13.76 -7.66 -11.66
CA SER A 92 -13.13 -8.52 -12.67
C SER A 92 -14.17 -9.29 -13.47
N ILE A 93 -15.19 -9.85 -12.82
CA ILE A 93 -16.28 -10.56 -13.52
C ILE A 93 -17.02 -9.59 -14.45
N GLU A 94 -17.30 -8.36 -14.01
CA GLU A 94 -17.94 -7.35 -14.85
C GLU A 94 -17.07 -6.96 -16.04
N ILE A 95 -15.76 -6.81 -15.81
CA ILE A 95 -14.81 -6.44 -16.86
C ILE A 95 -14.65 -7.55 -17.89
N ILE A 96 -14.55 -8.81 -17.46
CA ILE A 96 -14.46 -9.97 -18.36
C ILE A 96 -15.69 -10.03 -19.26
N LYS A 97 -16.90 -9.81 -18.73
CA LYS A 97 -18.14 -9.88 -19.52
C LYS A 97 -18.15 -8.93 -20.72
N TYR A 98 -17.59 -7.73 -20.58
CA TYR A 98 -17.57 -6.78 -21.71
C TYR A 98 -16.31 -6.89 -22.58
N ASN A 99 -15.17 -7.30 -22.02
CA ASN A 99 -13.90 -7.41 -22.76
C ASN A 99 -13.77 -8.74 -23.52
N GLN A 100 -14.33 -9.82 -22.96
CA GLN A 100 -14.34 -11.18 -23.50
C GLN A 100 -15.73 -11.80 -23.33
N PRO A 101 -16.74 -11.36 -24.10
CA PRO A 101 -18.14 -11.80 -23.93
C PRO A 101 -18.36 -13.32 -24.10
N ASP A 102 -17.50 -13.98 -24.87
CA ASP A 102 -17.56 -15.43 -25.12
C ASP A 102 -16.79 -16.27 -24.08
N ALA A 103 -16.11 -15.64 -23.11
CA ALA A 103 -15.33 -16.35 -22.12
C ALA A 103 -16.22 -17.08 -21.09
N THR A 104 -15.86 -18.33 -20.80
CA THR A 104 -16.50 -19.09 -19.72
C THR A 104 -15.79 -18.85 -18.40
N ILE A 105 -16.51 -18.27 -17.43
CA ILE A 105 -15.99 -17.99 -16.09
C ILE A 105 -16.52 -19.07 -15.13
N ALA A 106 -15.64 -19.70 -14.36
CA ALA A 106 -16.04 -20.61 -13.30
C ALA A 106 -16.82 -19.87 -12.19
N ASN A 107 -17.71 -20.57 -11.48
CA ASN A 107 -18.43 -19.95 -10.37
C ASN A 107 -17.50 -19.82 -9.17
N LEU A 108 -17.05 -18.59 -8.90
CA LEU A 108 -16.06 -18.33 -7.86
C LEU A 108 -16.50 -18.73 -6.44
N GLN A 109 -17.81 -18.88 -6.18
CA GLN A 109 -18.31 -19.30 -4.87
C GLN A 109 -18.35 -20.82 -4.73
N THR A 110 -18.82 -21.54 -5.75
CA THR A 110 -19.06 -22.99 -5.67
C THR A 110 -17.88 -23.82 -6.17
N ASP A 111 -17.06 -23.30 -7.08
CA ASP A 111 -15.97 -24.03 -7.73
C ASP A 111 -14.62 -23.88 -7.02
N VAL A 112 -14.57 -23.28 -5.84
CA VAL A 112 -13.31 -23.03 -5.08
C VAL A 112 -12.42 -24.27 -4.97
N LYS A 113 -13.01 -25.44 -4.73
CA LYS A 113 -12.26 -26.71 -4.64
C LYS A 113 -11.50 -27.05 -5.93
N LYS A 114 -12.03 -26.67 -7.10
CA LYS A 114 -11.34 -26.87 -8.38
C LYS A 114 -10.10 -25.98 -8.46
N PHE A 115 -10.20 -24.73 -8.00
CA PHE A 115 -9.06 -23.81 -7.99
C PHE A 115 -7.94 -24.29 -7.07
N MET A 116 -8.28 -24.89 -5.92
CA MET A 116 -7.32 -25.46 -4.97
C MET A 116 -6.52 -26.65 -5.55
N LEU A 117 -7.08 -27.34 -6.55
CA LEU A 117 -6.47 -28.49 -7.21
C LEU A 117 -5.83 -28.13 -8.56
N ASP A 118 -5.94 -26.87 -8.99
CA ASP A 118 -5.44 -26.42 -10.27
C ASP A 118 -3.90 -26.30 -10.23
N PRO A 119 -3.16 -27.09 -11.04
CA PRO A 119 -1.70 -27.08 -11.02
C PRO A 119 -1.11 -25.74 -11.46
N GLU A 120 -1.78 -25.00 -12.33
CA GLU A 120 -1.31 -23.70 -12.82
C GLU A 120 -1.40 -22.63 -11.72
N ILE A 121 -2.50 -22.64 -10.95
CA ILE A 121 -2.66 -21.76 -9.78
C ILE A 121 -1.63 -22.12 -8.70
N ASN A 122 -1.46 -23.41 -8.42
CA ASN A 122 -0.52 -23.89 -7.42
C ASN A 122 0.94 -23.58 -7.79
N ASN A 123 1.27 -23.60 -9.08
CA ASN A 123 2.58 -23.15 -9.58
C ASN A 123 2.79 -21.63 -9.43
N MET A 124 1.73 -20.82 -9.57
CA MET A 124 1.84 -19.38 -9.26
C MET A 124 2.17 -19.14 -7.78
N ILE A 125 1.61 -19.95 -6.87
CA ILE A 125 1.90 -19.86 -5.42
C ILE A 125 3.37 -20.23 -5.15
N SER A 126 3.84 -21.35 -5.69
CA SER A 126 5.23 -21.81 -5.47
C SER A 126 6.25 -20.79 -6.00
N GLN A 127 5.95 -20.14 -7.12
CA GLN A 127 6.78 -19.09 -7.73
C GLN A 127 6.52 -17.69 -7.14
N ALA A 128 5.62 -17.55 -6.17
CA ALA A 128 5.20 -16.29 -5.56
C ALA A 128 4.70 -15.22 -6.57
N LYS A 129 4.07 -15.63 -7.68
CA LYS A 129 3.50 -14.78 -8.73
C LYS A 129 2.13 -14.19 -8.35
N CYS A 130 2.06 -13.58 -7.17
CA CYS A 130 0.81 -13.24 -6.50
C CYS A 130 0.52 -11.74 -6.36
N ILE A 131 1.20 -10.87 -7.13
CA ILE A 131 0.90 -9.43 -7.15
C ILE A 131 -0.58 -9.18 -7.45
N GLY A 132 -1.24 -8.35 -6.65
CA GLY A 132 -2.66 -8.04 -6.76
C GLY A 132 -3.57 -9.06 -6.07
N CYS A 133 -3.08 -10.26 -5.74
CA CYS A 133 -3.87 -11.27 -5.02
C CYS A 133 -3.97 -10.92 -3.54
N PHE A 134 -5.20 -10.98 -3.02
CA PHE A 134 -5.45 -10.66 -1.62
C PHE A 134 -4.64 -11.58 -0.69
N TYR A 135 -4.21 -11.03 0.45
CA TYR A 135 -3.53 -11.72 1.54
C TYR A 135 -2.08 -12.16 1.30
N ILE A 136 -1.67 -12.39 0.04
CA ILE A 136 -0.42 -13.11 -0.26
C ILE A 136 0.66 -12.30 -1.01
N GLU A 137 0.40 -11.04 -1.38
CA GLU A 137 1.29 -10.26 -2.25
C GLU A 137 2.48 -9.55 -1.57
N SER A 138 2.53 -9.46 -0.23
CA SER A 138 3.57 -8.69 0.46
C SER A 138 4.98 -9.26 0.25
N PRO A 139 6.07 -8.46 0.29
CA PRO A 139 7.43 -8.97 0.07
C PRO A 139 7.82 -10.12 0.99
N ALA A 140 7.47 -10.03 2.28
CA ALA A 140 7.77 -11.07 3.25
C ALA A 140 7.01 -12.36 2.95
N MET A 141 5.72 -12.26 2.55
CA MET A 141 4.95 -13.43 2.14
C MET A 141 5.52 -14.05 0.87
N ARG A 142 5.83 -13.23 -0.14
CA ARG A 142 6.39 -13.71 -1.41
C ARG A 142 7.71 -14.46 -1.21
N MET A 143 8.61 -13.89 -0.41
CA MET A 143 9.84 -14.55 0.02
C MET A 143 9.52 -15.91 0.68
N LEU A 144 8.59 -15.94 1.63
CA LEU A 144 8.23 -17.18 2.31
C LEU A 144 7.63 -18.22 1.36
N LEU A 145 6.75 -17.84 0.44
CA LEU A 145 6.16 -18.74 -0.55
C LEU A 145 7.23 -19.33 -1.47
N SER A 146 8.17 -18.51 -1.97
CA SER A 146 9.31 -19.01 -2.74
C SER A 146 10.19 -19.96 -1.93
N LYS A 147 10.48 -19.64 -0.66
CA LYS A 147 11.25 -20.50 0.22
C LYS A 147 10.51 -21.77 0.62
N LEU A 148 9.19 -21.78 0.71
CA LEU A 148 8.42 -22.99 0.98
C LEU A 148 8.31 -23.87 -0.26
N ALA A 149 8.24 -23.27 -1.45
CA ALA A 149 7.87 -23.94 -2.69
C ALA A 149 6.54 -24.72 -2.56
N THR A 150 5.63 -24.22 -1.72
CA THR A 150 4.32 -24.85 -1.50
C THR A 150 3.44 -24.70 -2.75
N ASN A 151 2.68 -25.74 -3.04
CA ASN A 151 1.85 -25.88 -4.22
C ASN A 151 0.47 -26.45 -3.87
N ASP A 152 -0.01 -26.21 -2.66
CA ASP A 152 -1.32 -26.67 -2.22
C ASP A 152 -2.02 -25.67 -1.29
N TYR A 153 -3.30 -25.94 -1.01
CA TYR A 153 -4.12 -25.06 -0.17
C TYR A 153 -3.65 -25.05 1.28
N ILE A 154 -3.32 -26.22 1.84
CA ILE A 154 -2.93 -26.35 3.26
C ILE A 154 -1.61 -25.62 3.54
N GLY A 155 -0.64 -25.73 2.63
CA GLY A 155 0.61 -25.02 2.73
C GLY A 155 0.46 -23.51 2.59
N LEU A 156 -0.50 -23.01 1.80
CA LEU A 156 -0.82 -21.57 1.77
C LEU A 156 -1.40 -21.08 3.11
N VAL A 157 -2.32 -21.84 3.70
CA VAL A 157 -2.89 -21.56 5.03
C VAL A 157 -1.78 -21.51 6.09
N ALA A 158 -0.89 -22.50 6.07
CA ALA A 158 0.24 -22.54 6.99
C ALA A 158 1.24 -21.37 6.76
N ALA A 159 1.60 -21.09 5.51
CA ALA A 159 2.53 -19.99 5.16
C ALA A 159 2.05 -18.65 5.71
N SER A 160 0.77 -18.34 5.52
CA SER A 160 0.19 -17.08 6.00
C SER A 160 0.13 -16.95 7.52
N SER A 161 0.12 -18.08 8.22
CA SER A 161 0.13 -18.13 9.67
C SER A 161 1.56 -18.03 10.25
N VAL A 162 2.55 -18.59 9.54
CA VAL A 162 3.96 -18.65 9.95
C VAL A 162 4.73 -17.35 9.75
N ILE A 163 4.36 -16.48 8.80
CA ILE A 163 5.13 -15.25 8.42
C ILE A 163 5.14 -14.12 9.48
N ARG A 164 5.00 -14.45 10.77
CA ARG A 164 4.87 -13.50 11.88
C ARG A 164 6.20 -13.31 12.63
N PRO A 165 6.45 -12.13 13.22
CA PRO A 165 7.71 -11.83 13.89
C PRO A 165 8.14 -12.84 14.97
N GLY A 166 7.22 -13.31 15.82
CA GLY A 166 7.56 -14.26 16.89
C GLY A 166 7.93 -15.65 16.39
N VAL A 167 7.24 -16.14 15.36
CA VAL A 167 7.53 -17.44 14.74
C VAL A 167 8.89 -17.41 14.03
N ALA A 168 9.20 -16.31 13.36
CA ALA A 168 10.51 -16.11 12.72
C ALA A 168 11.67 -16.07 13.73
N GLN A 169 11.49 -15.46 14.92
CA GLN A 169 12.53 -15.37 15.95
C GLN A 169 12.85 -16.70 16.63
N SER A 170 11.87 -17.58 16.74
CA SER A 170 12.00 -18.88 17.42
C SER A 170 12.72 -19.97 16.62
N GLY A 171 13.06 -19.71 15.35
CA GLY A 171 13.57 -20.73 14.43
C GLY A 171 12.50 -21.66 13.85
N MET A 172 11.26 -21.65 14.38
CA MET A 172 10.16 -22.49 13.90
C MET A 172 9.82 -22.27 12.42
N MET A 173 9.92 -21.03 11.92
CA MET A 173 9.71 -20.76 10.49
C MET A 173 10.72 -21.51 9.60
N ARG A 174 12.00 -21.53 10.00
CA ARG A 174 13.05 -22.23 9.26
C ARG A 174 12.82 -23.75 9.30
N GLU A 175 12.46 -24.27 10.46
CA GLU A 175 12.15 -25.69 10.62
C GLU A 175 10.92 -26.11 9.81
N PHE A 176 9.90 -25.26 9.75
CA PHE A 176 8.72 -25.47 8.90
C PHE A 176 9.10 -25.51 7.42
N ILE A 177 9.96 -24.59 6.97
CA ILE A 177 10.48 -24.62 5.59
C ILE A 177 11.23 -25.92 5.32
N LEU A 178 12.12 -26.33 6.23
CA LEU A 178 12.88 -27.58 6.10
C LEU A 178 11.96 -28.80 5.97
N ARG A 179 11.00 -28.98 6.89
CA ARG A 179 10.08 -30.14 6.86
C ARG A 179 9.09 -30.10 5.70
N THR A 180 8.78 -28.91 5.18
CA THR A 180 7.97 -28.76 3.96
C THR A 180 8.74 -29.25 2.74
N ARG A 181 9.97 -28.77 2.55
CA ARG A 181 10.82 -29.09 1.39
C ARG A 181 11.43 -30.48 1.41
N TYR A 182 11.77 -30.97 2.59
CA TYR A 182 12.55 -32.18 2.82
C TYR A 182 11.74 -33.15 3.69
N PRO A 183 10.89 -34.01 3.08
CA PRO A 183 10.02 -34.93 3.81
C PRO A 183 10.75 -35.85 4.79
N GLU A 184 12.02 -36.18 4.52
CA GLU A 184 12.88 -36.98 5.40
C GLU A 184 13.11 -36.34 6.77
N LYS A 185 13.15 -35.00 6.83
CA LYS A 185 13.33 -34.24 8.08
C LYS A 185 12.10 -34.26 8.98
N ARG A 186 10.95 -34.70 8.48
CA ARG A 186 9.73 -34.88 9.30
C ARG A 186 9.92 -35.93 10.39
N LYS A 187 10.90 -36.83 10.24
CA LYS A 187 11.28 -37.82 11.29
C LYS A 187 11.93 -37.17 12.52
N GLU A 188 12.46 -35.96 12.38
CA GLU A 188 13.03 -35.18 13.49
C GLU A 188 11.94 -34.50 14.32
N ALA A 189 10.68 -34.51 13.85
CA ALA A 189 9.55 -33.99 14.60
C ALA A 189 9.27 -34.87 15.83
N HIS A 190 8.91 -34.24 16.93
CA HIS A 190 8.48 -34.94 18.13
C HIS A 190 7.27 -35.84 17.81
N PRO A 191 7.31 -37.16 18.06
CA PRO A 191 6.28 -38.09 17.59
C PRO A 191 4.85 -37.69 17.99
N ILE A 192 4.67 -37.31 19.26
CA ILE A 192 3.35 -36.87 19.76
C ILE A 192 2.88 -35.58 19.08
N MET A 193 3.77 -34.62 18.85
CA MET A 193 3.40 -33.37 18.16
C MET A 193 3.06 -33.66 16.70
N GLN A 194 3.84 -34.50 16.03
CA GLN A 194 3.58 -34.93 14.66
C GLN A 194 2.21 -35.62 14.52
N GLU A 195 1.80 -36.42 15.51
CA GLU A 195 0.49 -37.06 15.54
C GLU A 195 -0.65 -36.05 15.75
N ILE A 196 -0.44 -35.06 16.63
CA ILE A 196 -1.46 -34.02 16.94
C ILE A 196 -1.64 -33.03 15.78
N MET A 197 -0.57 -32.66 15.09
CA MET A 197 -0.56 -31.68 14.00
C MET A 197 0.25 -32.18 12.79
N PRO A 198 -0.27 -33.19 12.06
CA PRO A 198 0.43 -33.76 10.91
C PRO A 198 0.57 -32.76 9.76
N GLU A 199 -0.41 -31.86 9.59
CA GLU A 199 -0.46 -30.85 8.53
C GLU A 199 0.68 -29.81 8.62
N THR A 200 1.22 -29.59 9.82
CA THR A 200 2.30 -28.61 10.07
C THR A 200 3.60 -29.30 10.49
N TYR A 201 3.70 -30.60 10.26
CA TYR A 201 4.88 -31.40 10.53
C TYR A 201 5.35 -31.30 11.99
N GLY A 202 4.40 -31.32 12.93
CA GLY A 202 4.68 -31.26 14.36
C GLY A 202 5.13 -29.88 14.87
N ILE A 203 4.92 -28.83 14.08
CA ILE A 203 5.22 -27.44 14.45
C ILE A 203 3.91 -26.73 14.76
N MET A 204 3.82 -26.11 15.94
CA MET A 204 2.64 -25.31 16.30
C MET A 204 2.59 -24.06 15.42
N VAL A 205 1.48 -23.90 14.70
CA VAL A 205 1.24 -22.75 13.80
C VAL A 205 -0.07 -22.04 14.16
N TYR A 206 -1.04 -22.77 14.67
CA TYR A 206 -2.38 -22.27 14.92
C TYR A 206 -2.71 -22.14 16.41
N GLN A 207 -3.69 -21.29 16.70
CA GLN A 207 -4.33 -21.23 18.02
C GLN A 207 -4.98 -22.57 18.39
N GLU A 208 -5.55 -23.23 17.40
CA GLU A 208 -6.15 -24.55 17.52
C GLU A 208 -5.10 -25.64 17.83
N ASP A 209 -3.84 -25.47 17.43
CA ASP A 209 -2.77 -26.42 17.79
C ASP A 209 -2.45 -26.36 19.29
N VAL A 210 -2.47 -25.15 19.88
CA VAL A 210 -2.31 -24.98 21.34
C VAL A 210 -3.43 -25.70 22.09
N ILE A 211 -4.67 -25.56 21.62
CA ILE A 211 -5.83 -26.24 22.20
C ILE A 211 -5.68 -27.76 22.07
N LYS A 212 -5.30 -28.25 20.89
CA LYS A 212 -5.09 -29.69 20.66
C LYS A 212 -3.99 -30.27 21.54
N VAL A 213 -2.86 -29.58 21.71
CA VAL A 213 -1.77 -30.06 22.59
C VAL A 213 -2.25 -30.10 24.03
N ALA A 214 -2.86 -29.02 24.53
CA ALA A 214 -3.43 -28.96 25.89
C ALA A 214 -4.43 -30.11 26.15
N HIS A 215 -5.29 -30.41 25.17
CA HIS A 215 -6.30 -31.46 25.28
C HIS A 215 -5.72 -32.87 25.14
N TYR A 216 -4.96 -33.14 24.09
CA TYR A 216 -4.51 -34.51 23.78
C TYR A 216 -3.29 -34.93 24.61
N TYR A 217 -2.33 -34.03 24.84
CA TYR A 217 -1.11 -34.29 25.62
C TYR A 217 -1.38 -34.18 27.12
N ALA A 218 -1.96 -33.06 27.58
CA ALA A 218 -2.17 -32.81 29.00
C ALA A 218 -3.57 -33.18 29.53
N LYS A 219 -4.45 -33.75 28.70
CA LYS A 219 -5.81 -34.18 29.08
C LYS A 219 -6.65 -33.09 29.78
N LEU A 220 -6.40 -31.83 29.42
CA LEU A 220 -7.30 -30.72 29.79
C LEU A 220 -8.60 -30.83 29.00
N ASP A 221 -9.73 -30.38 29.54
CA ASP A 221 -10.93 -30.26 28.71
C ASP A 221 -10.80 -29.09 27.71
N LEU A 222 -11.74 -28.98 26.75
CA LEU A 222 -11.67 -27.96 25.71
C LEU A 222 -11.85 -26.53 26.26
N ALA A 223 -12.60 -26.35 27.35
CA ALA A 223 -12.78 -25.04 27.96
C ALA A 223 -11.50 -24.59 28.66
N GLU A 224 -10.86 -25.49 29.41
CA GLU A 224 -9.55 -25.29 30.04
C GLU A 224 -8.46 -25.03 29.01
N ALA A 225 -8.45 -25.79 27.91
CA ALA A 225 -7.52 -25.58 26.81
C ALA A 225 -7.68 -24.20 26.15
N ASP A 226 -8.92 -23.69 26.02
CA ASP A 226 -9.15 -22.33 25.53
C ASP A 226 -8.77 -21.25 26.56
N VAL A 227 -9.00 -21.49 27.86
CA VAL A 227 -8.48 -20.62 28.93
C VAL A 227 -6.97 -20.52 28.86
N LEU A 228 -6.28 -21.64 28.64
CA LEU A 228 -4.83 -21.68 28.43
C LEU A 228 -4.44 -20.84 27.21
N ARG A 229 -5.10 -21.04 26.06
CA ARG A 229 -4.87 -20.23 24.86
C ARG A 229 -5.04 -18.73 25.12
N ARG A 230 -6.13 -18.32 25.78
CA ARG A 230 -6.42 -16.90 26.10
C ARG A 230 -5.44 -16.31 27.10
N GLY A 231 -5.14 -17.05 28.17
CA GLY A 231 -4.30 -16.62 29.28
C GLY A 231 -2.83 -16.42 28.89
N MET A 232 -2.39 -17.00 27.79
CA MET A 232 -1.05 -16.75 27.27
C MET A 232 -0.88 -15.39 26.58
N SER A 233 -1.96 -14.70 26.25
CA SER A 233 -1.90 -13.27 25.90
C SER A 233 -1.57 -12.48 27.17
N GLY A 234 -0.58 -11.58 27.10
CA GLY A 234 -0.05 -10.85 28.27
C GLY A 234 -1.12 -10.12 29.11
N LYS A 235 -2.29 -9.82 28.53
CA LYS A 235 -3.43 -9.19 29.21
C LYS A 235 -4.19 -10.12 30.17
N TYR A 236 -4.19 -11.42 29.94
CA TYR A 236 -4.99 -12.41 30.69
C TYR A 236 -4.16 -13.32 31.58
N ARG A 237 -2.84 -13.25 31.46
CA ARG A 237 -1.88 -14.12 32.15
C ARG A 237 -1.86 -13.99 33.67
N SER A 238 -2.29 -12.84 34.19
CA SER A 238 -2.37 -12.55 35.63
C SER A 238 -3.67 -13.04 36.26
N ARG A 239 -4.61 -13.59 35.48
CA ARG A 239 -5.87 -14.10 36.04
C ARG A 239 -5.62 -15.41 36.78
N GLU A 240 -6.26 -15.57 37.95
CA GLU A 240 -6.19 -16.79 38.76
C GLU A 240 -6.59 -18.05 37.98
N GLU A 241 -7.55 -17.90 37.07
CA GLU A 241 -8.03 -18.97 36.19
C GLU A 241 -6.91 -19.60 35.35
N PHE A 242 -5.99 -18.77 34.83
CA PHE A 242 -4.86 -19.25 34.05
C PHE A 242 -3.87 -20.04 34.90
N GLN A 243 -3.57 -19.57 36.12
CA GLN A 243 -2.64 -20.25 37.03
C GLN A 243 -3.16 -21.63 37.44
N LYS A 244 -4.48 -21.76 37.65
CA LYS A 244 -5.13 -23.05 37.95
C LYS A 244 -4.96 -24.03 36.80
N VAL A 245 -5.17 -23.58 35.57
CA VAL A 245 -5.00 -24.42 34.36
C VAL A 245 -3.53 -24.78 34.13
N GLU A 246 -2.59 -23.87 34.36
CA GLU A 246 -1.14 -24.16 34.30
C GLU A 246 -0.73 -25.25 35.30
N GLN A 247 -1.18 -25.16 36.55
CA GLN A 247 -0.90 -26.21 37.55
C GLN A 247 -1.52 -27.55 37.15
N LYS A 248 -2.77 -27.53 36.64
CA LYS A 248 -3.46 -28.73 36.18
C LYS A 248 -2.74 -29.38 34.99
N TYR A 249 -2.21 -28.60 34.05
CA TYR A 249 -1.41 -29.10 32.93
C TYR A 249 -0.24 -29.96 33.42
N PHE A 250 0.60 -29.43 34.31
CA PHE A 250 1.76 -30.17 34.82
C PHE A 250 1.36 -31.38 35.65
N LYS A 251 0.33 -31.25 36.49
CA LYS A 251 -0.18 -32.36 37.30
C LYS A 251 -0.66 -33.52 36.41
N ASN A 252 -1.47 -33.23 35.40
CA ASN A 252 -1.98 -34.26 34.50
C ASN A 252 -0.84 -34.95 33.75
N CYS A 253 0.15 -34.21 33.25
CA CYS A 253 1.31 -34.80 32.57
C CYS A 253 2.10 -35.76 33.48
N ILE A 254 2.25 -35.41 34.77
CA ILE A 254 2.88 -36.29 35.76
C ILE A 254 2.03 -37.55 35.99
N ASP A 255 0.72 -37.39 36.17
CA ASP A 255 -0.21 -38.50 36.43
C ASP A 255 -0.28 -39.48 35.24
N ILE A 256 -0.08 -39.00 34.00
CA ILE A 256 -0.02 -39.80 32.77
C ILE A 256 1.34 -40.50 32.58
N GLY A 257 2.37 -40.07 33.32
CA GLY A 257 3.73 -40.60 33.20
C GLY A 257 4.55 -40.00 32.06
N HIS A 258 4.24 -38.77 31.63
CA HIS A 258 5.08 -38.05 30.67
C HIS A 258 6.42 -37.62 31.30
N ASP A 259 7.48 -37.60 30.49
CA ASP A 259 8.79 -37.13 30.95
C ASP A 259 8.71 -35.65 31.37
N PRO A 260 9.15 -35.28 32.58
CA PRO A 260 9.10 -33.90 33.06
C PRO A 260 9.88 -32.92 32.17
N LYS A 261 11.02 -33.34 31.59
CA LYS A 261 11.80 -32.46 30.70
C LYS A 261 11.05 -32.18 29.40
N GLN A 262 10.52 -33.22 28.77
CA GLN A 262 9.66 -33.10 27.58
C GLN A 262 8.41 -32.24 27.85
N THR A 263 7.74 -32.46 28.99
CA THR A 263 6.57 -31.68 29.40
C THR A 263 6.90 -30.19 29.51
N GLN A 264 8.04 -29.88 30.12
CA GLN A 264 8.52 -28.50 30.26
C GLN A 264 8.89 -27.88 28.91
N GLU A 265 9.48 -28.66 28.01
CA GLU A 265 9.81 -28.21 26.65
C GLU A 265 8.55 -27.84 25.86
N ILE A 266 7.54 -28.72 25.83
CA ILE A 266 6.26 -28.47 25.15
C ILE A 266 5.56 -27.25 25.77
N TRP A 267 5.57 -27.11 27.09
CA TRP A 267 5.04 -25.93 27.76
C TRP A 267 5.73 -24.64 27.32
N ASN A 268 7.08 -24.66 27.24
CA ASN A 268 7.85 -23.51 26.79
C ASN A 268 7.52 -23.15 25.33
N GLN A 269 7.32 -24.15 24.47
CA GLN A 269 6.89 -23.92 23.09
C GLN A 269 5.51 -23.24 23.06
N ILE A 270 4.52 -23.75 23.81
CA ILE A 270 3.18 -23.14 23.90
C ILE A 270 3.27 -21.67 24.35
N LYS A 271 4.04 -21.41 25.41
CA LYS A 271 4.23 -20.07 25.98
C LYS A 271 4.92 -19.10 25.03
N SER A 272 5.90 -19.58 24.26
CA SER A 272 6.58 -18.77 23.23
C SER A 272 5.65 -18.44 22.06
N PHE A 273 4.72 -19.35 21.75
CA PHE A 273 3.88 -19.28 20.56
C PHE A 273 2.63 -18.44 20.75
N ALA A 274 2.04 -18.44 21.94
CA ALA A 274 0.71 -17.92 22.14
C ALA A 274 0.56 -16.38 22.09
N GLY A 275 1.67 -15.63 22.04
CA GLY A 275 1.66 -14.21 21.64
C GLY A 275 1.53 -13.98 20.12
N TYR A 276 1.71 -15.02 19.31
CA TYR A 276 1.85 -14.97 17.86
C TYR A 276 0.99 -16.00 17.11
N ALA A 277 0.31 -16.89 17.84
CA ALA A 277 -0.57 -17.92 17.30
C ALA A 277 -1.74 -17.31 16.51
N PHE A 278 -2.06 -17.91 15.36
CA PHE A 278 -3.10 -17.42 14.47
C PHE A 278 -4.28 -18.37 14.38
N ALA A 279 -5.50 -17.84 14.22
CA ALA A 279 -6.69 -18.67 14.08
C ALA A 279 -6.68 -19.37 12.71
N LYS A 280 -6.70 -20.70 12.71
CA LYS A 280 -6.68 -21.51 11.47
C LYS A 280 -7.89 -21.20 10.60
N GLY A 281 -9.08 -21.13 11.19
CA GLY A 281 -10.31 -20.82 10.45
C GLY A 281 -10.25 -19.49 9.69
N HIS A 282 -9.63 -18.47 10.30
CA HIS A 282 -9.46 -17.17 9.67
C HIS A 282 -8.47 -17.25 8.50
N SER A 283 -7.29 -17.86 8.71
CA SER A 283 -6.31 -18.07 7.64
C SER A 283 -6.89 -18.87 6.47
N ALA A 284 -7.61 -19.96 6.77
CA ALA A 284 -8.28 -20.81 5.79
C ALA A 284 -9.29 -20.03 4.95
N SER A 285 -10.11 -19.18 5.58
CA SER A 285 -11.11 -18.36 4.87
C SER A 285 -10.48 -17.33 3.93
N TYR A 286 -9.37 -16.70 4.32
CA TYR A 286 -8.67 -15.73 3.46
C TYR A 286 -7.86 -16.42 2.35
N ALA A 287 -7.35 -17.62 2.59
CA ALA A 287 -6.72 -18.43 1.54
C ALA A 287 -7.73 -18.79 0.43
N VAL A 288 -9.01 -19.02 0.75
CA VAL A 288 -10.05 -19.22 -0.28
C VAL A 288 -10.12 -18.03 -1.23
N GLU A 289 -10.13 -16.81 -0.69
CA GLU A 289 -10.13 -15.60 -1.50
C GLU A 289 -8.84 -15.44 -2.31
N SER A 290 -7.69 -15.79 -1.74
CA SER A 290 -6.42 -15.83 -2.49
C SER A 290 -6.52 -16.76 -3.71
N TYR A 291 -7.13 -17.95 -3.58
CA TYR A 291 -7.35 -18.86 -4.70
C TYR A 291 -8.32 -18.30 -5.75
N GLN A 292 -9.39 -17.61 -5.33
CA GLN A 292 -10.29 -16.92 -6.26
C GLN A 292 -9.57 -15.81 -7.04
N SER A 293 -8.75 -15.00 -6.34
CA SER A 293 -7.90 -13.98 -6.98
C SER A 293 -6.88 -14.61 -7.93
N LEU A 294 -6.24 -15.71 -7.54
CA LEU A 294 -5.26 -16.39 -8.38
C LEU A 294 -5.88 -17.00 -9.63
N TYR A 295 -7.08 -17.58 -9.54
CA TYR A 295 -7.83 -18.03 -10.72
C TYR A 295 -8.04 -16.89 -11.72
N LEU A 296 -8.60 -15.76 -11.24
CA LEU A 296 -8.82 -14.60 -12.10
C LEU A 296 -7.50 -14.08 -12.67
N LYS A 297 -6.44 -14.00 -11.87
CA LYS A 297 -5.13 -13.57 -12.33
C LYS A 297 -4.51 -14.53 -13.36
N ARG A 298 -4.69 -15.85 -13.22
CA ARG A 298 -4.10 -16.83 -14.14
C ARG A 298 -4.77 -16.80 -15.50
N TYR A 299 -6.09 -16.72 -15.52
CA TYR A 299 -6.90 -16.93 -16.71
C TYR A 299 -7.44 -15.63 -17.34
N PHE A 300 -7.58 -14.56 -16.55
CA PHE A 300 -8.03 -13.23 -16.98
C PHE A 300 -7.12 -12.13 -16.40
N PRO A 301 -5.79 -12.20 -16.63
CA PRO A 301 -4.82 -11.35 -15.94
C PRO A 301 -5.06 -9.86 -16.17
N LEU A 302 -5.43 -9.45 -17.39
CA LEU A 302 -5.55 -8.04 -17.74
C LEU A 302 -6.79 -7.42 -17.09
N GLU A 303 -7.93 -8.11 -17.17
CA GLU A 303 -9.18 -7.71 -16.53
C GLU A 303 -9.03 -7.68 -15.01
N TYR A 304 -8.34 -8.68 -14.44
CA TYR A 304 -8.05 -8.72 -13.01
C TYR A 304 -7.13 -7.57 -12.55
N MET A 305 -6.14 -7.18 -13.37
CA MET A 305 -5.29 -6.02 -13.07
C MET A 305 -6.06 -4.69 -13.17
N VAL A 306 -6.96 -4.53 -14.15
CA VAL A 306 -7.84 -3.34 -14.22
C VAL A 306 -8.75 -3.26 -12.99
N ALA A 307 -9.38 -4.36 -12.60
CA ALA A 307 -10.17 -4.42 -11.37
C ALA A 307 -9.33 -4.11 -10.12
N THR A 308 -8.10 -4.61 -10.08
CA THR A 308 -7.14 -4.32 -8.99
C THR A 308 -6.83 -2.83 -8.90
N LEU A 309 -6.52 -2.19 -10.02
CA LEU A 309 -6.27 -0.75 -10.09
C LEU A 309 -7.51 0.07 -9.68
N ASN A 310 -8.69 -0.30 -10.18
CA ASN A 310 -9.96 0.38 -9.90
C ASN A 310 -10.39 0.28 -8.42
N ASN A 311 -9.97 -0.78 -7.73
CA ASN A 311 -10.19 -0.97 -6.29
C ASN A 311 -9.06 -0.39 -5.41
N GLY A 312 -8.20 0.46 -5.97
CA GLY A 312 -7.13 1.15 -5.22
C GLY A 312 -5.93 0.25 -4.91
N GLY A 313 -5.72 -0.81 -5.69
CA GLY A 313 -4.59 -1.72 -5.58
C GLY A 313 -4.68 -2.66 -4.39
N GLY A 314 -3.58 -2.78 -3.65
CA GLY A 314 -3.46 -3.66 -2.49
C GLY A 314 -2.32 -3.18 -1.61
N PHE A 315 -1.27 -3.98 -1.47
CA PHE A 315 -0.08 -3.64 -0.68
C PHE A 315 0.77 -2.52 -1.30
N TYR A 316 0.86 -2.45 -2.63
CA TYR A 316 1.80 -1.58 -3.33
C TYR A 316 1.14 -0.32 -3.92
N ARG A 317 1.95 0.59 -4.46
CA ARG A 317 1.45 1.77 -5.17
C ARG A 317 0.81 1.36 -6.51
N PRO A 318 -0.15 2.15 -7.04
CA PRO A 318 -0.81 1.86 -8.31
C PRO A 318 0.14 1.54 -9.46
N GLU A 319 1.26 2.27 -9.54
CA GLU A 319 2.32 2.08 -10.53
C GLU A 319 2.81 0.62 -10.65
N LEU A 320 2.93 -0.10 -9.52
CA LEU A 320 3.37 -1.50 -9.58
C LEU A 320 2.32 -2.41 -10.21
N TYR A 321 1.04 -2.13 -10.02
CA TYR A 321 -0.03 -2.89 -10.66
C TYR A 321 -0.13 -2.56 -12.16
N VAL A 322 0.22 -1.34 -12.55
CA VAL A 322 0.40 -0.97 -13.97
C VAL A 322 1.59 -1.74 -14.56
N HIS A 323 2.70 -1.86 -13.83
CA HIS A 323 3.84 -2.70 -14.22
C HIS A 323 3.43 -4.17 -14.35
N GLU A 324 2.74 -4.73 -13.37
CA GLU A 324 2.25 -6.12 -13.42
C GLU A 324 1.34 -6.36 -14.63
N ALA A 325 0.46 -5.41 -14.97
CA ALA A 325 -0.37 -5.50 -16.17
C ALA A 325 0.47 -5.55 -17.45
N LYS A 326 1.54 -4.74 -17.55
CA LYS A 326 2.50 -4.80 -18.67
C LYS A 326 3.20 -6.15 -18.74
N MET A 327 3.65 -6.69 -17.61
CA MET A 327 4.27 -8.02 -17.54
C MET A 327 3.30 -9.13 -17.96
N CYS A 328 1.99 -8.90 -17.80
CA CYS A 328 0.95 -9.80 -18.29
C CYS A 328 0.56 -9.58 -19.77
N GLY A 329 1.23 -8.66 -20.48
CA GLY A 329 1.00 -8.39 -21.90
C GLY A 329 0.07 -7.22 -22.22
N ALA A 330 -0.29 -6.38 -21.24
CA ALA A 330 -1.11 -5.19 -21.50
C ALA A 330 -0.31 -4.08 -22.21
N THR A 331 -0.97 -3.40 -23.14
CA THR A 331 -0.54 -2.08 -23.63
C THR A 331 -1.15 -1.01 -22.72
N ILE A 332 -0.32 -0.26 -22.01
CA ILE A 332 -0.81 0.80 -21.10
C ILE A 332 -0.86 2.13 -21.84
N GLU A 333 -2.06 2.69 -21.88
CA GLU A 333 -2.39 3.93 -22.55
C GLU A 333 -2.65 5.04 -21.54
N SER A 334 -2.10 6.24 -21.79
CA SER A 334 -2.43 7.43 -21.00
C SER A 334 -3.92 7.77 -21.13
N PRO A 335 -4.49 8.56 -20.18
CA PRO A 335 -5.87 8.99 -20.26
C PRO A 335 -6.21 9.58 -21.63
N CYS A 336 -7.31 9.14 -22.25
CA CYS A 336 -7.75 9.55 -23.58
C CYS A 336 -9.18 10.07 -23.53
N VAL A 337 -9.48 11.21 -24.17
CA VAL A 337 -10.84 11.78 -24.18
C VAL A 337 -11.88 10.84 -24.81
N ASN A 338 -11.44 10.00 -25.77
CA ASN A 338 -12.32 9.07 -26.50
C ASN A 338 -12.45 7.68 -25.86
N HIS A 339 -11.49 7.27 -25.04
CA HIS A 339 -11.41 5.88 -24.56
C HIS A 339 -11.48 5.74 -23.03
N SER A 340 -10.94 6.69 -22.27
CA SER A 340 -10.88 6.60 -20.81
C SER A 340 -12.21 6.94 -20.14
N ASP A 341 -12.45 6.37 -18.97
CA ASP A 341 -13.53 6.75 -18.06
C ASP A 341 -12.93 7.41 -16.80
N ILE A 342 -13.73 7.68 -15.77
CA ILE A 342 -13.25 8.04 -14.44
C ILE A 342 -12.33 6.94 -13.92
N ALA A 343 -12.77 5.68 -14.01
CA ALA A 343 -11.98 4.50 -13.68
C ALA A 343 -11.15 4.02 -14.89
N ASN A 344 -10.18 3.13 -14.65
CA ASN A 344 -9.44 2.50 -15.74
C ASN A 344 -10.37 1.59 -16.55
N THR A 345 -10.13 1.52 -17.85
CA THR A 345 -10.89 0.69 -18.78
C THR A 345 -9.95 -0.16 -19.62
N ILE A 346 -10.45 -1.26 -20.17
CA ILE A 346 -9.71 -2.15 -21.08
C ILE A 346 -10.48 -2.34 -22.38
N LYS A 347 -9.77 -2.43 -23.50
CA LYS A 347 -10.30 -2.86 -24.79
C LYS A 347 -9.31 -3.83 -25.43
N GLY A 348 -9.67 -5.11 -25.51
CA GLY A 348 -8.74 -6.16 -25.92
C GLY A 348 -7.58 -6.24 -24.92
N THR A 349 -6.37 -5.89 -25.35
CA THR A 349 -5.16 -5.86 -24.52
C THR A 349 -4.74 -4.44 -24.09
N SER A 350 -5.42 -3.40 -24.59
CA SER A 350 -5.11 -2.01 -24.29
C SER A 350 -5.86 -1.54 -23.04
N ILE A 351 -5.11 -1.14 -22.01
CA ILE A 351 -5.65 -0.56 -20.77
C ILE A 351 -5.49 0.95 -20.82
N TYR A 352 -6.61 1.66 -20.84
CA TYR A 352 -6.65 3.12 -20.77
C TYR A 352 -6.77 3.56 -19.32
N LEU A 353 -5.76 4.31 -18.86
CA LEU A 353 -5.78 4.86 -17.50
C LEU A 353 -6.96 5.82 -17.33
N GLY A 354 -7.64 5.71 -16.18
CA GLY A 354 -8.80 6.52 -15.85
C GLY A 354 -8.43 7.96 -15.49
N TYR A 355 -9.38 8.88 -15.67
CA TYR A 355 -9.21 10.28 -15.28
C TYR A 355 -8.95 10.45 -13.78
N SER A 356 -9.35 9.49 -12.95
CA SER A 356 -9.07 9.50 -11.51
C SER A 356 -7.58 9.54 -11.15
N TYR A 357 -6.68 9.19 -12.09
CA TYR A 357 -5.24 9.28 -11.90
C TYR A 357 -4.67 10.68 -12.12
N LEU A 358 -5.37 11.51 -12.89
CA LEU A 358 -4.90 12.86 -13.20
C LEU A 358 -5.02 13.75 -11.97
N LYS A 359 -3.88 14.15 -11.42
CA LYS A 359 -3.83 15.14 -10.36
C LYS A 359 -4.45 16.44 -10.87
N GLU A 360 -5.23 17.08 -10.00
CA GLU A 360 -5.86 18.39 -10.24
C GLU A 360 -6.97 18.43 -11.31
N LEU A 361 -7.26 17.32 -11.99
CA LEU A 361 -8.45 17.24 -12.83
C LEU A 361 -9.71 17.17 -11.95
N GLU A 362 -10.67 18.04 -12.21
CA GLU A 362 -11.87 18.16 -11.41
C GLU A 362 -12.88 17.05 -11.73
N LYS A 363 -13.49 16.48 -10.69
CA LYS A 363 -14.55 15.47 -10.84
C LYS A 363 -15.70 15.94 -11.74
N LYS A 364 -16.08 17.22 -11.65
CA LYS A 364 -17.13 17.81 -12.51
C LYS A 364 -16.73 17.80 -13.99
N THR A 365 -15.47 18.12 -14.27
CA THR A 365 -14.92 18.06 -15.63
C THR A 365 -14.92 16.64 -16.17
N MET A 366 -14.48 15.65 -15.37
CA MET A 366 -14.52 14.24 -15.76
C MET A 366 -15.93 13.78 -16.17
N ILE A 367 -16.92 14.10 -15.33
CA ILE A 367 -18.34 13.75 -15.58
C ILE A 367 -18.82 14.40 -16.89
N ARG A 368 -18.55 15.68 -17.11
CA ARG A 368 -18.95 16.40 -18.34
C ARG A 368 -18.36 15.78 -19.61
N ILE A 369 -17.09 15.38 -19.58
CA ILE A 369 -16.42 14.74 -20.71
C ILE A 369 -17.15 13.44 -21.09
N ILE A 370 -17.47 12.63 -20.09
CA ILE A 370 -18.14 11.34 -20.26
C ILE A 370 -19.57 11.53 -20.76
N GLU A 371 -20.35 12.42 -20.13
CA GLU A 371 -21.71 12.76 -20.56
C GLU A 371 -21.74 13.26 -22.00
N ALA A 372 -20.86 14.20 -22.36
CA ALA A 372 -20.77 14.71 -23.72
C ALA A 372 -20.42 13.60 -24.73
N ARG A 373 -19.53 12.67 -24.37
CA ARG A 373 -19.17 11.51 -25.20
C ARG A 373 -20.32 10.52 -25.37
N HIS A 374 -21.08 10.24 -24.32
CA HIS A 374 -22.24 9.34 -24.41
C HIS A 374 -23.38 9.93 -25.24
N LEU A 375 -23.64 11.25 -25.12
CA LEU A 375 -24.73 11.90 -25.84
C LEU A 375 -24.42 12.13 -27.32
N ASN A 376 -23.18 12.53 -27.64
CA ASN A 376 -22.83 13.03 -28.98
C ASN A 376 -21.77 12.17 -29.71
N GLY A 377 -21.39 11.01 -29.15
CA GLY A 377 -20.39 10.10 -29.73
C GLY A 377 -18.93 10.48 -29.45
N VAL A 378 -17.98 9.90 -30.19
CA VAL A 378 -16.55 10.21 -30.03
C VAL A 378 -16.23 11.65 -30.43
N PHE A 379 -15.19 12.24 -29.83
CA PHE A 379 -14.64 13.54 -30.21
C PHE A 379 -13.81 13.41 -31.48
N LYS A 380 -14.03 14.33 -32.42
CA LYS A 380 -13.33 14.33 -33.74
C LYS A 380 -12.12 15.25 -33.80
N SER A 381 -12.09 16.30 -33.00
CA SER A 381 -10.97 17.23 -32.89
C SER A 381 -10.98 17.99 -31.56
N LEU A 382 -10.00 18.87 -31.33
CA LEU A 382 -9.98 19.76 -30.18
C LEU A 382 -11.16 20.74 -30.19
N GLU A 383 -11.54 21.23 -31.38
CA GLU A 383 -12.68 22.11 -31.65
C GLU A 383 -13.97 21.46 -31.16
N ASP A 384 -14.23 20.25 -31.65
CA ASP A 384 -15.42 19.47 -31.32
C ASP A 384 -15.50 19.22 -29.80
N PHE A 385 -14.36 18.96 -29.16
CA PHE A 385 -14.30 18.83 -27.71
C PHE A 385 -14.65 20.13 -26.98
N ILE A 386 -14.06 21.27 -27.35
CA ILE A 386 -14.28 22.57 -26.69
C ILE A 386 -15.74 23.02 -26.87
N ASP A 387 -16.33 22.79 -28.02
CA ASP A 387 -17.73 23.16 -28.28
C ASP A 387 -18.74 22.29 -27.51
N ARG A 388 -18.36 21.05 -27.19
CA ARG A 388 -19.23 20.08 -26.47
C ARG A 388 -19.03 20.08 -24.96
N VAL A 389 -17.85 20.47 -24.48
CA VAL A 389 -17.46 20.36 -23.06
C VAL A 389 -17.05 21.72 -22.52
N LEU A 390 -17.85 22.24 -21.58
CA LEU A 390 -17.47 23.44 -20.83
C LEU A 390 -16.33 23.14 -19.86
N ILE A 391 -15.15 23.67 -20.19
CA ILE A 391 -13.88 23.41 -19.48
C ILE A 391 -13.06 24.70 -19.36
N SER A 392 -12.31 24.87 -18.28
CA SER A 392 -11.35 25.96 -18.14
C SER A 392 -10.05 25.66 -18.89
N ILE A 393 -9.27 26.69 -19.22
CA ILE A 393 -7.97 26.52 -19.87
C ILE A 393 -7.02 25.66 -19.03
N ASP A 394 -7.03 25.83 -17.71
CA ASP A 394 -6.17 25.05 -16.80
C ASP A 394 -6.53 23.55 -16.87
N GLN A 395 -7.82 23.21 -16.86
CA GLN A 395 -8.29 21.82 -16.92
C GLN A 395 -8.05 21.19 -18.29
N LEU A 396 -8.24 21.96 -19.37
CA LEU A 396 -7.94 21.51 -20.73
C LEU A 396 -6.43 21.30 -20.93
N ALA A 397 -5.60 22.17 -20.37
CA ALA A 397 -4.15 22.03 -20.42
C ALA A 397 -3.67 20.72 -19.78
N LEU A 398 -4.27 20.26 -18.68
CA LEU A 398 -3.96 18.96 -18.07
C LEU A 398 -4.20 17.79 -19.05
N LEU A 399 -5.33 17.83 -19.78
CA LEU A 399 -5.70 16.79 -20.75
C LEU A 399 -4.77 16.81 -21.97
N ILE A 400 -4.37 17.99 -22.45
CA ILE A 400 -3.43 18.11 -23.57
C ILE A 400 -2.02 17.66 -23.14
N ARG A 401 -1.56 18.05 -21.94
CA ARG A 401 -0.23 17.69 -21.41
C ARG A 401 -0.05 16.19 -21.24
N ILE A 402 -1.10 15.46 -20.85
CA ILE A 402 -1.07 13.99 -20.74
C ILE A 402 -1.33 13.27 -22.07
N ASP A 403 -1.40 14.02 -23.17
CA ASP A 403 -1.61 13.50 -24.53
C ASP A 403 -2.97 12.80 -24.70
N ALA A 404 -4.01 13.33 -24.07
CA ALA A 404 -5.37 12.78 -24.16
C ALA A 404 -6.02 12.98 -25.54
N PHE A 405 -5.43 13.87 -26.36
CA PHE A 405 -5.89 14.23 -27.70
C PHE A 405 -5.06 13.59 -28.82
N ARG A 406 -4.17 12.64 -28.52
CA ARG A 406 -3.29 11.97 -29.52
C ARG A 406 -3.98 11.46 -30.79
N PHE A 407 -5.28 11.17 -30.71
CA PHE A 407 -6.09 10.76 -31.86
C PHE A 407 -6.17 11.81 -32.98
N THR A 408 -5.85 13.08 -32.70
CA THR A 408 -5.81 14.16 -33.70
C THR A 408 -4.55 14.12 -34.56
N GLY A 409 -3.47 13.46 -34.09
CA GLY A 409 -2.16 13.48 -34.74
C GLY A 409 -1.42 14.83 -34.66
N ILE A 410 -1.95 15.78 -33.88
CA ILE A 410 -1.37 17.13 -33.70
C ILE A 410 -0.50 17.14 -32.45
N ASP A 411 0.66 17.81 -32.49
CA ASP A 411 1.54 17.94 -31.33
C ASP A 411 0.87 18.72 -30.19
N ARG A 412 1.13 18.33 -28.94
CA ARG A 412 0.52 18.93 -27.76
C ARG A 412 0.80 20.44 -27.62
N TYR A 413 1.96 20.93 -28.06
CA TYR A 413 2.27 22.35 -27.98
C TYR A 413 1.36 23.14 -28.91
N GLU A 414 1.14 22.65 -30.12
CA GLU A 414 0.19 23.21 -31.08
C GLU A 414 -1.24 23.17 -30.52
N LEU A 415 -1.66 22.04 -29.94
CA LEU A 415 -2.96 21.94 -29.26
C LEU A 415 -3.11 22.92 -28.08
N LEU A 416 -2.07 23.11 -27.26
CA LEU A 416 -2.08 24.09 -26.16
C LEU A 416 -2.23 25.51 -26.69
N TRP A 417 -1.55 25.86 -27.79
CA TRP A 417 -1.72 27.17 -28.44
C TRP A 417 -3.14 27.37 -28.95
N HIS A 418 -3.71 26.39 -29.65
CA HIS A 418 -5.11 26.44 -30.09
C HIS A 418 -6.08 26.57 -28.91
N ALA A 419 -5.85 25.83 -27.82
CA ALA A 419 -6.65 25.91 -26.60
C ALA A 419 -6.61 27.31 -25.99
N HIS A 420 -5.40 27.90 -25.84
CA HIS A 420 -5.24 29.26 -25.33
C HIS A 420 -5.95 30.28 -26.23
N PHE A 421 -5.71 30.26 -27.55
CA PHE A 421 -6.32 31.22 -28.46
C PHE A 421 -7.86 31.20 -28.44
N LYS A 422 -8.45 30.01 -28.26
CA LYS A 422 -9.90 29.83 -28.25
C LYS A 422 -10.54 30.16 -26.90
N LEU A 423 -9.89 29.84 -25.79
CA LEU A 423 -10.45 30.03 -24.44
C LEU A 423 -10.05 31.36 -23.78
N ASP A 424 -8.99 32.05 -24.21
CA ASP A 424 -8.60 33.37 -23.66
C ASP A 424 -9.59 34.50 -24.02
N LYS A 425 -10.51 34.26 -24.97
CA LYS A 425 -11.55 35.24 -25.32
C LYS A 425 -12.74 35.15 -24.35
N SER A 426 -12.52 35.67 -23.14
CA SER A 426 -13.50 36.03 -22.09
C SER A 426 -14.38 34.91 -21.50
N PRO A 427 -14.63 34.92 -20.18
CA PRO A 427 -15.45 33.90 -19.53
C PRO A 427 -16.90 34.01 -20.02
N GLN A 428 -17.37 32.99 -20.75
CA GLN A 428 -18.80 32.88 -21.04
C GLN A 428 -19.56 32.75 -19.72
N LYS A 429 -20.23 33.83 -19.33
CA LYS A 429 -21.06 33.93 -18.12
C LYS A 429 -22.34 33.06 -18.17
N TYR A 430 -22.65 32.45 -19.31
CA TYR A 430 -23.88 31.71 -19.53
C TYR A 430 -23.63 30.37 -20.19
N ILE A 431 -24.30 29.35 -19.65
CA ILE A 431 -24.38 28.01 -20.22
C ILE A 431 -25.50 28.07 -21.26
N GLN A 432 -25.14 28.28 -22.53
CA GLN A 432 -26.07 28.08 -23.64
C GLN A 432 -25.35 27.28 -24.71
N ASN A 433 -25.93 26.15 -25.12
CA ASN A 433 -25.41 25.40 -26.26
C ASN A 433 -25.42 26.31 -27.49
N LYS A 434 -24.29 26.38 -28.21
CA LYS A 434 -24.21 27.18 -29.43
C LYS A 434 -25.17 26.59 -30.47
N LEU A 435 -26.13 27.39 -30.93
CA LEU A 435 -27.10 27.02 -31.98
C LEU A 435 -26.47 26.99 -33.38
N PHE A 436 -25.31 27.63 -33.58
CA PHE A 436 -24.62 27.73 -34.85
C PHE A 436 -23.16 27.27 -34.70
N VAL A 437 -22.67 26.52 -35.69
CA VAL A 437 -21.25 26.13 -35.79
C VAL A 437 -20.45 27.40 -36.05
N THR A 438 -19.45 27.68 -35.21
CA THR A 438 -18.58 28.85 -35.38
C THR A 438 -17.48 28.50 -36.37
N GLU A 439 -17.31 29.27 -37.45
CA GLU A 439 -16.16 29.10 -38.34
C GLU A 439 -14.87 29.47 -37.60
N HIS A 440 -13.92 28.52 -37.57
CA HIS A 440 -12.63 28.71 -36.92
C HIS A 440 -11.60 29.17 -37.95
N GLN A 441 -10.90 30.28 -37.66
CA GLN A 441 -9.73 30.68 -38.44
C GLN A 441 -8.53 29.79 -38.09
N GLU A 442 -7.95 29.15 -39.10
CA GLU A 442 -6.68 28.43 -38.98
C GLU A 442 -5.52 29.43 -38.99
N ALA A 443 -4.76 29.48 -37.90
CA ALA A 443 -3.51 30.23 -37.83
C ALA A 443 -2.33 29.26 -38.05
N SER A 444 -1.36 29.63 -38.88
CA SER A 444 -0.16 28.81 -39.10
C SER A 444 0.83 28.98 -37.94
N ILE A 445 1.15 27.88 -37.25
CA ILE A 445 2.04 27.85 -36.08
C ILE A 445 3.37 27.18 -36.45
N PRO A 446 4.53 27.63 -35.92
CA PRO A 446 5.78 26.90 -36.05
C PRO A 446 5.67 25.49 -35.47
N LYS A 447 6.22 24.49 -36.18
CA LYS A 447 6.22 23.09 -35.75
C LYS A 447 7.10 22.94 -34.51
N LEU A 448 6.46 22.70 -33.36
CA LEU A 448 7.12 22.29 -32.13
C LEU A 448 6.94 20.78 -31.98
N HIS A 449 7.99 20.11 -31.52
CA HIS A 449 7.98 18.66 -31.36
C HIS A 449 8.16 18.30 -29.90
N THR A 450 7.24 17.48 -29.40
CA THR A 450 7.33 16.84 -28.10
C THR A 450 8.35 15.72 -28.12
N THR A 451 9.21 15.68 -27.10
CA THR A 451 10.12 14.55 -26.89
C THR A 451 9.51 13.52 -25.96
N ALA A 452 9.91 12.25 -26.11
CA ALA A 452 9.50 11.17 -25.20
C ALA A 452 9.90 11.45 -23.74
N LEU A 453 11.05 12.11 -23.54
CA LEU A 453 11.55 12.47 -22.21
C LEU A 453 10.65 13.51 -21.53
N GLU A 454 10.27 14.59 -22.23
CA GLU A 454 9.32 15.55 -21.69
C GLU A 454 7.97 14.89 -21.36
N MET A 455 7.51 13.95 -22.20
CA MET A 455 6.26 13.22 -21.96
C MET A 455 6.35 12.35 -20.70
N ALA A 456 7.48 11.69 -20.44
CA ALA A 456 7.70 10.94 -19.22
C ALA A 456 7.63 11.84 -17.97
N TYR A 457 8.22 13.04 -18.04
CA TYR A 457 8.16 14.00 -16.93
C TYR A 457 6.77 14.60 -16.71
N GLU A 458 6.01 14.87 -17.77
CA GLU A 458 4.58 15.23 -17.66
C GLU A 458 3.77 14.12 -16.98
N GLN A 459 4.00 12.86 -17.36
CA GLN A 459 3.34 11.70 -16.74
C GLN A 459 3.70 11.56 -15.26
N ILE A 460 4.97 11.74 -14.88
CA ILE A 460 5.39 11.76 -13.47
C ILE A 460 4.67 12.85 -12.69
N GLU A 461 4.54 14.04 -13.25
CA GLU A 461 3.86 15.16 -12.61
C GLU A 461 2.37 14.87 -12.43
N LEU A 462 1.69 14.47 -13.51
CA LEU A 462 0.23 14.35 -13.58
C LEU A 462 -0.31 13.02 -13.04
N LEU A 463 0.37 11.90 -13.30
CA LEU A 463 -0.03 10.54 -12.86
C LEU A 463 0.74 10.09 -11.62
N GLY A 464 1.93 10.64 -11.37
CA GLY A 464 2.83 10.20 -10.32
C GLY A 464 3.89 9.19 -10.75
N PHE A 465 3.85 8.72 -12.00
CA PHE A 465 4.80 7.75 -12.57
C PHE A 465 4.83 7.89 -14.11
N PRO A 466 5.95 7.54 -14.76
CA PRO A 466 6.06 7.51 -16.22
C PRO A 466 5.46 6.23 -16.80
N LEU A 467 5.06 6.28 -18.06
CA LEU A 467 4.65 5.08 -18.82
C LEU A 467 5.83 4.39 -19.51
N CYS A 468 6.99 5.05 -19.67
CA CYS A 468 8.24 4.40 -20.08
C CYS A 468 8.92 3.67 -18.90
N SER A 469 10.05 3.01 -19.16
CA SER A 469 10.85 2.44 -18.08
C SER A 469 11.54 3.56 -17.30
N HIS A 470 11.63 3.41 -15.98
CA HIS A 470 12.46 4.31 -15.17
C HIS A 470 13.94 4.25 -15.56
N PHE A 471 14.38 3.12 -16.15
CA PHE A 471 15.76 2.94 -16.60
C PHE A 471 16.08 3.83 -17.80
N ASP A 472 15.07 4.19 -18.61
CA ASP A 472 15.21 5.10 -19.76
C ASP A 472 15.44 6.56 -19.33
N LEU A 473 15.18 6.88 -18.05
CA LEU A 473 15.30 8.22 -17.48
C LEU A 473 16.65 8.44 -16.79
N LEU A 474 17.52 7.44 -16.74
CA LEU A 474 18.83 7.54 -16.09
C LEU A 474 19.76 8.47 -16.86
N LEU A 475 20.49 9.32 -16.14
CA LEU A 475 21.51 10.20 -16.71
C LEU A 475 22.67 9.38 -17.31
N GLU A 476 23.12 8.37 -16.55
CA GLU A 476 24.11 7.41 -17.00
C GLU A 476 23.45 6.04 -17.17
N PRO A 477 23.59 5.38 -18.33
CA PRO A 477 23.03 4.07 -18.54
C PRO A 477 23.64 3.05 -17.56
N PRO A 478 22.91 1.97 -17.20
CA PRO A 478 23.44 0.91 -16.35
C PRO A 478 24.75 0.32 -16.89
N GLN A 479 25.75 0.15 -16.02
CA GLN A 479 27.05 -0.42 -16.39
C GLN A 479 26.96 -1.90 -16.81
N ASN A 480 25.87 -2.57 -16.43
CA ASN A 480 25.53 -3.93 -16.81
C ASN A 480 24.00 -4.10 -16.79
N HIS A 481 23.54 -5.21 -17.35
CA HIS A 481 22.12 -5.56 -17.43
C HIS A 481 21.80 -6.79 -16.56
N TYR A 482 22.51 -6.97 -15.45
CA TYR A 482 22.24 -8.09 -14.54
C TYR A 482 20.85 -7.94 -13.91
N GLY A 483 20.03 -8.97 -14.07
CA GLY A 483 18.72 -9.12 -13.46
C GLY A 483 18.67 -10.30 -12.49
N ARG A 484 17.45 -10.72 -12.15
CA ARG A 484 17.17 -11.83 -11.23
C ARG A 484 17.82 -13.14 -11.67
N THR A 485 17.79 -13.43 -12.97
CA THR A 485 18.34 -14.68 -13.53
C THR A 485 19.86 -14.77 -13.31
N GLU A 486 20.57 -13.65 -13.48
CA GLU A 486 22.02 -13.58 -13.30
C GLU A 486 22.45 -13.76 -11.84
N MET A 487 21.57 -13.49 -10.87
CA MET A 487 21.85 -13.76 -9.45
C MET A 487 22.15 -15.24 -9.21
N ILE A 488 21.43 -16.13 -9.90
CA ILE A 488 21.62 -17.59 -9.76
C ILE A 488 23.05 -17.97 -10.21
N ALA A 489 23.50 -17.43 -11.35
CA ALA A 489 24.85 -17.69 -11.88
C ALA A 489 25.98 -17.07 -11.04
N HIS A 490 25.65 -16.05 -10.24
CA HIS A 490 26.61 -15.30 -9.41
C HIS A 490 26.47 -15.60 -7.91
N HIS A 491 25.95 -16.78 -7.55
CA HIS A 491 25.87 -17.21 -6.16
C HIS A 491 27.21 -17.08 -5.44
N ASN A 492 27.18 -16.50 -4.24
CA ASN A 492 28.35 -16.19 -3.40
C ASN A 492 29.37 -15.20 -4.00
N LYS A 493 29.06 -14.53 -5.11
CA LYS A 493 29.91 -13.50 -5.71
C LYS A 493 29.39 -12.09 -5.38
N MET A 494 30.29 -11.12 -5.45
CA MET A 494 29.95 -9.71 -5.40
C MET A 494 29.50 -9.25 -6.78
N ILE A 495 28.32 -8.65 -6.87
CA ILE A 495 27.79 -8.11 -8.12
C ILE A 495 27.29 -6.68 -7.92
N LEU A 496 27.21 -5.97 -9.04
CA LEU A 496 26.59 -4.66 -9.16
C LEU A 496 25.28 -4.83 -9.92
N MET A 497 24.16 -4.48 -9.30
CA MET A 497 22.83 -4.50 -9.93
C MET A 497 22.14 -3.14 -9.81
N TYR A 498 21.25 -2.86 -10.74
CA TYR A 498 20.40 -1.67 -10.74
C TYR A 498 18.96 -2.09 -10.50
N GLY A 499 18.27 -1.41 -9.58
CA GLY A 499 16.89 -1.75 -9.27
C GLY A 499 16.03 -0.53 -8.98
N TYR A 500 14.83 -0.49 -9.53
CA TYR A 500 13.81 0.48 -9.17
C TYR A 500 13.16 0.09 -7.83
N VAL A 501 13.18 0.97 -6.84
CA VAL A 501 12.70 0.64 -5.50
C VAL A 501 11.17 0.56 -5.46
N VAL A 502 10.64 -0.57 -5.01
CA VAL A 502 9.20 -0.81 -4.87
C VAL A 502 8.75 -0.63 -3.42
N ASN A 503 9.47 -1.24 -2.49
CA ASN A 503 9.13 -1.20 -1.07
C ASN A 503 10.37 -1.25 -0.20
N ILE A 504 10.31 -0.57 0.95
CA ILE A 504 11.37 -0.56 1.96
C ILE A 504 10.77 -0.89 3.30
N LYS A 505 11.30 -1.92 3.96
CA LYS A 505 10.95 -2.27 5.34
C LYS A 505 12.13 -2.01 6.25
N THR A 506 11.99 -1.03 7.13
CA THR A 506 12.97 -0.78 8.20
C THR A 506 12.56 -1.56 9.46
N THR A 507 13.50 -2.29 10.04
CA THR A 507 13.31 -3.05 11.28
C THR A 507 14.52 -2.91 12.21
N HIS A 508 14.44 -3.53 13.38
CA HIS A 508 15.54 -3.61 14.33
C HIS A 508 15.87 -5.07 14.64
N THR A 509 17.16 -5.34 14.83
CA THR A 509 17.65 -6.62 15.39
C THR A 509 17.17 -6.80 16.83
N ALA A 510 17.31 -8.01 17.37
CA ALA A 510 17.09 -8.28 18.80
C ALA A 510 17.94 -7.37 19.73
N LYS A 511 19.10 -6.91 19.24
CA LYS A 511 19.99 -5.96 19.93
C LYS A 511 19.62 -4.48 19.68
N GLY A 512 18.46 -4.20 19.09
CA GLY A 512 17.98 -2.85 18.81
C GLY A 512 18.69 -2.11 17.66
N LYS A 513 19.64 -2.74 16.95
CA LYS A 513 20.32 -2.11 15.82
C LYS A 513 19.47 -2.11 14.55
N ARG A 514 19.47 -1.00 13.82
CA ARG A 514 18.72 -0.79 12.56
C ARG A 514 19.12 -1.81 11.49
N MET A 515 18.14 -2.34 10.78
CA MET A 515 18.28 -3.21 9.61
C MET A 515 17.21 -2.82 8.57
N GLN A 516 17.50 -2.98 7.28
CA GLN A 516 16.55 -2.62 6.23
C GLN A 516 16.46 -3.72 5.17
N PHE A 517 15.24 -3.99 4.73
CA PHE A 517 14.94 -4.87 3.60
C PHE A 517 14.39 -4.01 2.46
N GLY A 518 15.01 -4.12 1.28
CA GLY A 518 14.54 -3.44 0.08
C GLY A 518 14.01 -4.44 -0.93
N THR A 519 12.89 -4.12 -1.56
CA THR A 519 12.31 -4.87 -2.67
C THR A 519 12.36 -4.00 -3.92
N PHE A 520 12.93 -4.53 -4.99
CA PHE A 520 13.20 -3.80 -6.22
C PHE A 520 12.67 -4.54 -7.44
N LEU A 521 12.48 -3.80 -8.54
CA LEU A 521 12.38 -4.35 -9.90
C LEU A 521 13.72 -4.16 -10.61
N ASP A 522 14.21 -5.20 -11.26
CA ASP A 522 15.38 -5.12 -12.13
C ASP A 522 15.02 -4.51 -13.51
N ILE A 523 16.00 -4.47 -14.41
CA ILE A 523 15.85 -3.92 -15.76
C ILE A 523 14.85 -4.70 -16.63
N ASN A 524 14.63 -5.99 -16.34
CA ASN A 524 13.67 -6.85 -17.03
C ASN A 524 12.27 -6.77 -16.40
N GLY A 525 12.12 -6.04 -15.29
CA GLY A 525 10.86 -5.93 -14.57
C GLY A 525 10.62 -7.04 -13.56
N ASP A 526 11.63 -7.87 -13.26
CA ASP A 526 11.54 -8.95 -12.28
C ASP A 526 11.93 -8.47 -10.89
N PHE A 527 11.31 -9.09 -9.88
CA PHE A 527 11.61 -8.74 -8.50
C PHE A 527 12.93 -9.34 -8.02
N PHE A 528 13.69 -8.53 -7.28
CA PHE A 528 14.75 -9.02 -6.41
C PHE A 528 14.74 -8.28 -5.07
N ASP A 529 15.20 -8.96 -4.02
CA ASP A 529 15.22 -8.44 -2.66
C ASP A 529 16.65 -8.24 -2.17
N THR A 530 16.82 -7.25 -1.30
CA THR A 530 18.10 -6.91 -0.70
C THR A 530 17.99 -6.77 0.81
N VAL A 531 19.10 -7.05 1.49
CA VAL A 531 19.25 -6.95 2.93
C VAL A 531 20.39 -6.00 3.26
N MET A 532 20.09 -4.96 4.01
CA MET A 532 21.07 -4.07 4.62
C MET A 532 21.19 -4.38 6.11
N PHE A 533 22.27 -5.07 6.46
CA PHE A 533 22.63 -5.35 7.85
C PHE A 533 23.11 -4.10 8.59
N PRO A 534 23.08 -4.10 9.94
CA PRO A 534 23.38 -2.91 10.74
C PRO A 534 24.67 -2.13 10.41
N PRO A 535 25.81 -2.76 10.07
CA PRO A 535 27.03 -2.01 9.75
C PRO A 535 26.91 -1.12 8.50
N VAL A 536 26.09 -1.54 7.53
CA VAL A 536 25.84 -0.81 6.29
C VAL A 536 24.61 0.08 6.45
N ALA A 537 23.55 -0.45 7.05
CA ALA A 537 22.32 0.25 7.31
C ALA A 537 22.50 1.48 8.21
N SER A 538 23.57 1.59 9.01
CA SER A 538 23.86 2.81 9.79
C SER A 538 24.48 3.93 8.96
N LYS A 539 25.20 3.59 7.89
CA LYS A 539 25.95 4.51 7.02
C LYS A 539 25.12 4.98 5.83
N ILE A 540 24.29 4.09 5.29
CA ILE A 540 23.50 4.32 4.07
C ILE A 540 22.03 4.46 4.46
N SER A 541 21.32 5.35 3.75
CA SER A 541 19.88 5.52 3.87
C SER A 541 19.26 5.71 2.50
N PHE A 542 18.02 5.23 2.35
CA PHE A 542 17.23 5.45 1.14
C PHE A 542 16.88 6.94 0.97
N ARG A 543 17.00 7.44 -0.27
CA ARG A 543 16.69 8.82 -0.68
C ARG A 543 15.42 8.87 -1.56
N GLY A 544 14.35 8.24 -1.08
CA GLY A 544 13.04 8.21 -1.77
C GLY A 544 12.96 7.20 -2.92
N SER A 545 11.93 7.35 -3.77
CA SER A 545 11.73 6.51 -4.96
C SER A 545 12.74 6.80 -6.06
N GLY A 546 13.00 5.82 -6.92
CA GLY A 546 13.96 5.91 -8.02
C GLY A 546 14.77 4.62 -8.17
N ILE A 547 15.75 4.66 -9.09
CA ILE A 547 16.67 3.55 -9.31
C ILE A 547 17.85 3.65 -8.37
N TYR A 548 18.25 2.52 -7.82
CA TYR A 548 19.42 2.38 -6.97
C TYR A 548 20.45 1.48 -7.63
N LYS A 549 21.69 1.96 -7.64
CA LYS A 549 22.90 1.20 -7.94
C LYS A 549 23.32 0.46 -6.68
N ILE A 550 23.22 -0.86 -6.69
CA ILE A 550 23.37 -1.73 -5.52
C ILE A 550 24.57 -2.65 -5.75
N TYR A 551 25.59 -2.53 -4.90
CA TYR A 551 26.75 -3.41 -4.89
C TYR A 551 26.72 -4.29 -3.65
N GLY A 552 26.72 -5.61 -3.84
CA GLY A 552 26.56 -6.54 -2.73
C GLY A 552 26.84 -7.99 -3.11
N LYS A 553 26.81 -8.84 -2.10
CA LYS A 553 27.03 -10.28 -2.25
C LYS A 553 25.69 -10.96 -2.54
N VAL A 554 25.64 -11.83 -3.56
CA VAL A 554 24.47 -12.68 -3.77
C VAL A 554 24.50 -13.83 -2.77
N VAL A 555 23.41 -13.97 -2.02
CA VAL A 555 23.19 -15.05 -1.07
C VAL A 555 21.92 -15.81 -1.40
N GLU A 556 21.94 -17.11 -1.16
CA GLU A 556 20.81 -18.01 -1.38
C GLU A 556 20.37 -18.60 -0.04
N GLU A 557 19.05 -18.70 0.15
CA GLU A 557 18.45 -19.44 1.25
C GLU A 557 17.14 -20.11 0.78
N PHE A 558 17.15 -21.43 0.61
CA PHE A 558 16.00 -22.21 0.11
C PHE A 558 15.56 -21.77 -1.29
N ASP A 559 16.47 -21.75 -2.26
CA ASP A 559 16.31 -21.29 -3.65
C ASP A 559 15.85 -19.83 -3.78
N PHE A 560 15.86 -19.08 -2.68
CA PHE A 560 15.55 -17.66 -2.68
C PHE A 560 16.85 -16.87 -2.67
N PHE A 561 17.12 -16.19 -3.78
CA PHE A 561 18.30 -15.36 -3.97
C PHE A 561 18.02 -13.92 -3.53
N SER A 562 18.94 -13.34 -2.77
CA SER A 562 18.90 -11.94 -2.35
C SER A 562 20.30 -11.32 -2.34
N ILE A 563 20.37 -10.00 -2.25
CA ILE A 563 21.65 -9.28 -2.20
C ILE A 563 21.91 -8.75 -0.78
N GLU A 564 22.99 -9.20 -0.16
CA GLU A 564 23.53 -8.55 1.03
C GLU A 564 24.28 -7.28 0.59
N VAL A 565 23.67 -6.14 0.84
CA VAL A 565 24.15 -4.85 0.35
C VAL A 565 25.42 -4.45 1.09
N HIS A 566 26.49 -4.18 0.33
CA HIS A 566 27.73 -3.62 0.84
C HIS A 566 27.80 -2.12 0.60
N ASN A 567 27.35 -1.68 -0.58
CA ASN A 567 27.26 -0.27 -0.95
C ASN A 567 26.02 -0.01 -1.83
N MET A 568 25.40 1.15 -1.68
CA MET A 568 24.19 1.50 -2.44
C MET A 568 24.07 3.00 -2.63
N HIS A 569 23.80 3.43 -3.86
CA HIS A 569 23.59 4.83 -4.23
C HIS A 569 22.35 4.97 -5.11
N LYS A 570 21.60 6.05 -4.91
CA LYS A 570 20.51 6.41 -5.84
C LYS A 570 21.15 6.90 -7.13
N ALA A 571 20.74 6.34 -8.28
CA ALA A 571 21.20 6.78 -9.58
C ALA A 571 20.46 8.07 -9.99
N ASP A 572 21.16 8.97 -10.67
CA ASP A 572 20.62 10.25 -11.08
C ASP A 572 19.78 10.12 -12.35
N TYR A 573 18.68 10.87 -12.41
CA TYR A 573 17.86 10.99 -13.60
C TYR A 573 18.31 12.16 -14.46
N ILE A 574 18.09 12.07 -15.77
CA ILE A 574 18.29 13.18 -16.72
C ILE A 574 17.49 14.37 -16.22
N GLN A 575 18.07 15.58 -16.16
CA GLN A 575 17.34 16.76 -15.70
C GLN A 575 16.07 16.98 -16.54
N ASP A 576 14.97 17.40 -15.90
CA ASP A 576 13.71 17.65 -16.59
C ASP A 576 13.91 18.72 -17.70
N PRO A 577 13.80 18.34 -18.98
CA PRO A 577 14.08 19.24 -20.11
C PRO A 577 13.13 20.45 -20.15
N ARG A 578 11.97 20.37 -19.47
CA ARG A 578 10.99 21.46 -19.38
C ARG A 578 11.49 22.64 -18.54
N TYR A 579 12.49 22.39 -17.66
CA TYR A 579 13.05 23.36 -16.72
C TYR A 579 14.58 23.50 -16.81
N ALA A 580 15.25 22.74 -17.68
CA ALA A 580 16.69 22.83 -17.85
C ALA A 580 17.09 24.21 -18.40
N GLU A 581 18.12 24.82 -17.80
CA GLU A 581 18.62 26.15 -18.20
C GLU A 581 19.29 26.12 -19.59
N GLU A 582 19.67 24.94 -20.09
CA GLU A 582 20.33 24.74 -21.39
C GLU A 582 19.40 24.84 -22.62
N ASN A 583 18.16 25.31 -22.45
CA ASN A 583 17.26 25.72 -23.55
C ASN A 583 16.94 27.24 -23.48
N PRO A 584 17.91 28.12 -23.82
CA PRO A 584 17.86 29.55 -23.46
C PRO A 584 16.64 30.35 -23.95
N PRO A 585 16.13 30.18 -25.20
CA PRO A 585 15.08 31.06 -25.68
C PRO A 585 13.68 30.71 -25.12
N GLN A 586 13.45 29.47 -24.67
CA GLN A 586 12.13 29.04 -24.19
C GLN A 586 11.99 29.16 -22.67
N THR A 587 13.06 28.90 -21.91
CA THR A 587 13.04 28.94 -20.44
C THR A 587 12.94 30.38 -19.93
N MET A 588 13.60 31.35 -20.57
CA MET A 588 13.49 32.78 -20.18
C MET A 588 12.09 33.35 -20.41
N GLN A 589 11.44 33.05 -21.54
CA GLN A 589 10.06 33.49 -21.79
C GLN A 589 9.04 32.86 -20.82
N ARG A 590 9.28 31.63 -20.36
CA ARG A 590 8.43 30.95 -19.36
C ARG A 590 8.62 31.51 -17.95
N LEU A 591 9.86 31.78 -17.54
CA LEU A 591 10.18 32.38 -16.24
C LEU A 591 9.65 33.81 -16.14
N GLU A 592 9.78 34.61 -17.20
CA GLU A 592 9.18 35.95 -17.26
C GLU A 592 7.64 35.91 -17.24
N LYS A 593 7.00 34.91 -17.87
CA LYS A 593 5.54 34.74 -17.77
C LYS A 593 5.11 34.31 -16.37
N GLN A 594 5.85 33.43 -15.69
CA GLN A 594 5.52 32.98 -14.34
C GLN A 594 5.77 34.06 -13.28
N SER A 595 6.83 34.87 -13.41
CA SER A 595 7.05 36.03 -12.53
C SER A 595 5.95 37.07 -12.72
N ASN A 596 5.61 37.40 -13.97
CA ASN A 596 4.49 38.30 -14.28
C ASN A 596 3.13 37.77 -13.80
N LEU A 597 2.91 36.44 -13.78
CA LEU A 597 1.71 35.81 -13.22
C LEU A 597 1.69 35.86 -11.68
N ARG A 598 2.85 35.71 -11.02
CA ARG A 598 2.97 35.89 -9.56
C ARG A 598 2.77 37.35 -9.16
N ASP A 599 3.35 38.29 -9.90
CA ASP A 599 3.22 39.72 -9.63
C ASP A 599 1.80 40.24 -9.93
N ARG A 600 1.12 39.71 -10.96
CA ARG A 600 -0.30 39.98 -11.21
C ARG A 600 -1.24 39.37 -10.16
N ARG A 601 -0.90 38.22 -9.58
CA ARG A 601 -1.66 37.63 -8.44
C ARG A 601 -1.44 38.40 -7.14
N MET A 602 -0.30 39.06 -6.99
CA MET A 602 0.04 39.90 -5.82
C MET A 602 -0.45 41.36 -5.96
N GLY A 603 -0.82 41.79 -7.17
CA GLY A 603 -1.23 43.18 -7.46
C GLY A 603 -2.69 43.54 -7.17
N ASN A 604 -3.56 42.60 -6.80
CA ASN A 604 -5.00 42.84 -6.55
C ASN A 604 -5.45 42.51 -5.10
N GLY A 605 -4.59 42.81 -4.12
CA GLY A 605 -4.93 42.78 -2.69
C GLY A 605 -4.68 44.13 -2.05
N ASN A 606 -5.74 44.76 -1.55
CA ASN A 606 -5.74 46.04 -0.85
C ASN A 606 -4.64 46.17 0.24
N GLY A 607 -4.19 47.41 0.39
CA GLY A 607 -3.02 47.81 1.17
C GLY A 607 -2.97 47.34 2.63
N TYR A 608 -1.82 46.81 2.99
CA TYR A 608 -1.32 46.80 4.37
C TYR A 608 -0.06 47.68 4.42
N ARG A 609 -0.19 48.84 5.08
CA ARG A 609 0.96 49.65 5.51
C ARG A 609 1.86 48.77 6.40
N LYS A 610 3.15 48.68 6.05
CA LYS A 610 4.20 48.21 6.98
C LYS A 610 4.13 49.04 8.26
N LEU A 611 3.76 48.40 9.37
CA LEU A 611 4.03 48.90 10.70
C LEU A 611 5.44 48.42 11.08
N GLU A 612 6.41 49.33 10.99
CA GLU A 612 7.69 49.18 11.68
C GLU A 612 7.43 49.33 13.19
N LEU A 613 7.72 48.29 13.96
CA LEU A 613 7.73 48.35 15.42
C LEU A 613 9.10 48.83 15.91
N PRO A 614 9.19 49.93 16.68
CA PRO A 614 10.45 50.33 17.29
C PRO A 614 10.80 49.42 18.47
N LEU A 615 12.07 49.03 18.55
CA LEU A 615 12.68 48.39 19.71
C LEU A 615 12.78 49.40 20.86
N GLU A 616 11.90 49.30 21.86
CA GLU A 616 12.12 49.95 23.16
C GLU A 616 12.17 48.95 24.31
N LYS A 617 13.22 49.13 25.13
CA LYS A 617 13.59 48.36 26.32
C LYS A 617 12.49 48.45 27.38
N ILE A 618 11.86 47.33 27.72
CA ILE A 618 10.99 47.25 28.90
C ILE A 618 11.82 46.85 30.12
N LYS A 619 12.00 47.83 31.03
CA LYS A 619 12.54 47.64 32.38
C LYS A 619 11.55 46.85 33.25
N ILE A 620 12.08 45.87 33.96
CA ILE A 620 11.39 45.09 34.99
C ILE A 620 11.08 46.01 36.19
N HIS A 621 9.84 46.02 36.67
CA HIS A 621 9.45 46.66 37.93
C HIS A 621 8.90 45.62 38.90
N GLN A 622 9.57 45.47 40.04
CA GLN A 622 9.10 44.71 41.20
C GLN A 622 8.06 45.53 42.00
N PRO A 623 7.12 44.90 42.71
CA PRO A 623 6.08 45.61 43.43
C PRO A 623 6.55 46.03 44.83
N ARG A 624 6.31 47.30 45.20
CA ARG A 624 6.42 47.81 46.57
C ARG A 624 5.06 47.86 47.26
N VAL A 625 5.12 47.55 48.56
CA VAL A 625 4.06 47.47 49.57
C VAL A 625 3.61 48.86 50.04
N SER A 626 2.29 49.07 50.25
CA SER A 626 1.68 49.55 51.51
C SER A 626 0.45 50.48 51.38
N ARG A 627 -0.64 50.03 52.03
CA ARG A 627 -1.58 50.69 52.98
C ARG A 627 -2.44 51.93 52.63
N LYS A 628 -3.75 51.70 52.91
CA LYS A 628 -4.79 52.55 53.57
C LYS A 628 -5.33 53.75 52.76
N SER A 629 -6.61 54.15 52.79
CA SER A 629 -7.75 53.93 53.70
C SER A 629 -9.08 54.40 53.05
N SER A 630 -10.22 53.81 53.49
CA SER A 630 -11.57 54.43 53.72
C SER A 630 -12.27 55.22 52.58
N LYS A 631 -13.58 55.14 52.31
CA LYS A 631 -14.77 55.00 53.19
C LYS A 631 -16.04 54.96 52.29
N THR A 632 -17.07 54.20 52.74
CA THR A 632 -18.56 54.45 52.66
C THR A 632 -19.22 54.71 51.28
N ASP A 633 -20.35 54.11 50.91
CA ASP A 633 -21.42 53.38 51.62
C ASP A 633 -21.80 52.06 50.93
#